data_AF-A0A2T6AZ28-F1
#
_entry.id   AF-A0A2T6AZ28-F1
#
_cell.length_a   1.000
_cell.length_b   1.000
_cell.length_c   1.000
_cell.angle_alpha   90.00
_cell.angle_beta   90.00
_cell.angle_gamma   90.00
#
_symmetry.space_group_name_H-M   'P 1'
#
loop_
_entity.id
_entity.type
_entity.pdbx_description
1 polymer ?
#
loop_
_entity_poly.entity_id
_entity_poly.type
_entity_poly.pdbx_seq_one_letter_code
_entity_poly.pdbx_strand_id
1 'polypeptide(L)'
;MSFSIIEASRTLKRPVNLYLFKGADPTLESMVRSMVMIPGTTQFGYGTTKVTTDDVPMNFLNGSELSDIEVSLNDLLSVAPDLVSVTLVVAWHGTDLRCGSCQIVPKVESATGADSPYVWTVGNVTRGNAQVVSQISSKPAIGGAPSDRSIFEAIAAIKARGLKVTLYPFIIMDIPSGNSLTDPYGGVRQAAYPWRGRITCNPAPGQPSTVDGTSGAQTQVNSFFGVAASNQFSWDATNKKVNYSGPVEWGLRRFVLHMATIAKAAGGVDDFLVGSELVGLTRVRASGNTYPAVSALASLVTNTKSYLPGTRVSYAADWSEYHSHQPAGGGLVFNMDQLWAACDFVAIDNYLPLTDWRNSGSNIDSEIAFSPYDETYLRDNIEGGEYYDWYYASSNDRTNQTRTPIDHWRWRQKDIRSWWKNNHYNVSAAGVVSTTATSWTAQGKPVVFTELGCPAVNLGANQPNVFVDAKSSESAVPYFSNGNQDPAMQRAYIEAWLSYWRVYNEPGFIEYDSIGLWAWDARPYPTFPSRSDFWGDSDNWLKGHWLTGRLVPGRAIESSFSQFFAFTNAEKPVMRDGITFQPWPVEHGDFSQDGTLDKSGLDVTLAVGTGIDALFSAGAPSGVLNLIIYKGHHGLGSDAKNWPVEWSGQVAGVSFKNNNRLTVSAQSIATSMSRPGLRRNYQLHCPHALYGESCRASLRNASALVTISGATSTYVALSSAPPVARGKYAGGLLFWTDANGTRQVRTILSISATNRVNVRGIISGLSSGDEVTIALGCNRKMNDCRDLHGNILNFGGQPFIPLQSPVSSTSIFY
;
A
#
# COMPACT_ATOMS: atom_id res chain seq x y z
N MET A 1 46.01 -41.77 -32.55
CA MET A 1 45.71 -41.37 -31.16
C MET A 1 46.66 -40.25 -30.78
N SER A 2 46.14 -39.05 -30.55
CA SER A 2 46.85 -38.01 -29.80
C SER A 2 45.80 -37.17 -29.06
N PHE A 3 45.37 -37.67 -27.90
CA PHE A 3 44.70 -36.83 -26.92
C PHE A 3 45.76 -36.16 -26.04
N SER A 4 45.64 -34.85 -25.86
CA SER A 4 46.29 -34.07 -24.81
C SER A 4 45.41 -32.81 -24.65
N ILE A 5 44.29 -32.79 -23.92
CA ILE A 5 44.01 -32.99 -22.48
C ILE A 5 44.70 -32.02 -21.52
N ILE A 6 45.59 -31.12 -21.96
CA ILE A 6 46.26 -30.21 -21.02
C ILE A 6 45.61 -28.82 -20.93
N GLU A 7 44.94 -28.30 -21.96
CA GLU A 7 44.32 -26.95 -21.86
C GLU A 7 42.89 -26.93 -21.31
N ALA A 8 42.10 -27.99 -21.49
CA ALA A 8 40.75 -28.07 -20.90
C ALA A 8 40.76 -28.41 -19.39
N SER A 9 41.86 -28.96 -18.88
CA SER A 9 41.93 -29.53 -17.53
C SER A 9 42.33 -28.52 -16.44
N ARG A 10 42.89 -27.34 -16.76
CA ARG A 10 43.34 -26.39 -15.73
C ARG A 10 42.28 -25.36 -15.34
N THR A 11 41.37 -25.02 -16.25
CA THR A 11 40.23 -24.11 -16.00
C THR A 11 38.99 -24.82 -15.46
N LEU A 12 38.74 -26.09 -15.83
CA LEU A 12 37.57 -26.85 -15.36
C LEU A 12 37.74 -27.52 -13.98
N LYS A 13 38.95 -27.54 -13.39
CA LYS A 13 39.22 -28.32 -12.16
C LYS A 13 39.16 -27.56 -10.85
N ARG A 14 38.94 -26.24 -10.86
CA ARG A 14 38.76 -25.47 -9.62
C ARG A 14 37.28 -25.13 -9.46
N PRO A 15 36.62 -25.58 -8.38
CA PRO A 15 35.27 -25.14 -8.09
C PRO A 15 35.27 -23.63 -7.86
N VAL A 16 34.30 -22.96 -8.48
CA VAL A 16 34.02 -21.54 -8.34
C VAL A 16 32.86 -21.38 -7.37
N ASN A 17 32.96 -20.39 -6.50
CA ASN A 17 31.92 -20.05 -5.55
C ASN A 17 31.27 -18.72 -5.94
N LEU A 18 29.94 -18.67 -5.80
CA LEU A 18 29.12 -17.48 -5.98
C LEU A 18 28.53 -17.10 -4.62
N TYR A 19 28.81 -15.89 -4.16
CA TYR A 19 28.42 -15.38 -2.85
C TYR A 19 27.32 -14.35 -3.04
N LEU A 20 26.13 -14.63 -2.55
CA LEU A 20 24.97 -13.74 -2.62
C LEU A 20 24.58 -13.28 -1.22
N PHE A 21 24.69 -11.98 -0.96
CA PHE A 21 24.20 -11.34 0.26
C PHE A 21 22.86 -10.64 -0.04
N LYS A 22 21.74 -10.99 0.61
CA LYS A 22 20.39 -10.44 0.34
C LYS A 22 19.54 -10.23 1.60
N GLY A 23 18.48 -9.41 1.58
CA GLY A 23 17.53 -9.21 2.71
C GLY A 23 16.74 -10.48 3.14
N ALA A 24 15.98 -10.43 4.25
CA ALA A 24 15.03 -11.48 4.66
C ALA A 24 13.60 -11.26 4.13
N ASP A 25 12.88 -12.33 3.76
CA ASP A 25 11.50 -12.30 3.22
C ASP A 25 10.46 -12.22 4.38
N PRO A 26 9.31 -11.51 4.21
CA PRO A 26 8.31 -11.75 3.16
C PRO A 26 8.38 -10.78 2.00
N THR A 27 8.35 -11.31 0.78
CA THR A 27 8.20 -10.54 -0.46
C THR A 27 6.72 -10.14 -0.62
N LEU A 28 6.38 -8.84 -0.58
CA LEU A 28 5.07 -8.29 -0.96
C LEU A 28 4.46 -9.01 -2.17
N GLU A 29 5.29 -9.29 -3.16
CA GLU A 29 5.03 -10.03 -4.39
C GLU A 29 4.26 -11.35 -4.15
N SER A 30 4.70 -12.15 -3.17
CA SER A 30 4.06 -13.42 -2.77
C SER A 30 2.79 -13.25 -1.93
N MET A 31 2.54 -12.03 -1.43
CA MET A 31 1.33 -11.70 -0.67
C MET A 31 0.24 -11.14 -1.56
N VAL A 32 0.56 -10.71 -2.78
CA VAL A 32 -0.41 -10.16 -3.73
C VAL A 32 -1.33 -11.27 -4.24
N ARG A 33 -2.62 -11.15 -3.94
CA ARG A 33 -3.67 -12.08 -4.39
C ARG A 33 -4.63 -11.45 -5.40
N SER A 34 -4.85 -10.14 -5.30
CA SER A 34 -5.70 -9.38 -6.21
C SER A 34 -5.05 -8.05 -6.61
N MET A 35 -5.27 -7.63 -7.85
CA MET A 35 -4.71 -6.40 -8.41
C MET A 35 -5.78 -5.64 -9.20
N VAL A 36 -5.85 -4.32 -9.03
CA VAL A 36 -6.77 -3.46 -9.79
C VAL A 36 -6.09 -2.98 -11.07
N MET A 37 -6.71 -3.28 -12.21
CA MET A 37 -6.22 -2.92 -13.54
C MET A 37 -6.85 -1.62 -14.05
N ILE A 38 -6.00 -0.67 -14.40
CA ILE A 38 -6.30 0.68 -14.91
C ILE A 38 -5.68 0.85 -16.32
N PRO A 39 -5.87 1.96 -17.06
CA PRO A 39 -6.37 3.30 -16.68
C PRO A 39 -7.90 3.43 -16.62
N GLY A 40 -8.67 2.45 -17.10
CA GLY A 40 -10.12 2.53 -17.26
C GLY A 40 -10.60 3.44 -18.40
N THR A 41 -9.74 4.35 -18.86
CA THR A 41 -9.95 5.30 -19.95
C THR A 41 -8.92 5.08 -21.07
N THR A 42 -9.10 3.99 -21.83
CA THR A 42 -8.28 3.71 -23.01
C THR A 42 -9.12 3.06 -24.10
N GLN A 43 -9.29 3.75 -25.23
CA GLN A 43 -10.21 3.33 -26.31
C GLN A 43 -9.97 1.90 -26.81
N PHE A 44 -8.70 1.51 -26.92
CA PHE A 44 -8.26 0.19 -27.40
C PHE A 44 -7.27 -0.51 -26.47
N GLY A 45 -6.76 0.14 -25.42
CA GLY A 45 -5.66 -0.38 -24.60
C GLY A 45 -5.95 -1.70 -23.88
N TYR A 46 -7.23 -2.04 -23.70
CA TYR A 46 -7.67 -3.33 -23.15
C TYR A 46 -7.82 -4.45 -24.19
N GLY A 47 -7.70 -4.15 -25.48
CA GLY A 47 -7.86 -5.12 -26.55
C GLY A 47 -6.64 -6.04 -26.69
N THR A 48 -6.90 -7.32 -26.96
CA THR A 48 -5.86 -8.27 -27.39
C THR A 48 -5.62 -8.18 -28.90
N THR A 49 -6.60 -7.71 -29.65
CA THR A 49 -6.45 -7.35 -31.06
C THR A 49 -5.66 -6.05 -31.18
N LYS A 50 -4.53 -6.08 -31.91
CA LYS A 50 -3.74 -4.88 -32.21
C LYS A 50 -4.51 -3.92 -33.13
N VAL A 51 -4.58 -2.65 -32.76
CA VAL A 51 -5.33 -1.60 -33.47
C VAL A 51 -4.42 -0.42 -33.80
N THR A 52 -4.56 0.07 -35.03
CA THR A 52 -3.98 1.35 -35.47
C THR A 52 -5.08 2.37 -35.74
N THR A 53 -4.79 3.64 -35.52
CA THR A 53 -5.60 4.77 -36.02
C THR A 53 -4.71 5.60 -36.92
N ASP A 54 -5.09 5.76 -38.19
CA ASP A 54 -4.27 6.46 -39.21
C ASP A 54 -2.82 5.93 -39.25
N ASP A 55 -2.68 4.60 -39.27
CA ASP A 55 -1.41 3.84 -39.22
C ASP A 55 -0.56 4.03 -37.94
N VAL A 56 -1.06 4.75 -36.94
CA VAL A 56 -0.41 4.90 -35.63
C VAL A 56 -0.88 3.80 -34.66
N PRO A 57 0.02 3.04 -34.01
CA PRO A 57 -0.35 2.04 -33.00
C PRO A 57 -1.11 2.63 -31.81
N MET A 58 -2.22 2.01 -31.42
CA MET A 58 -3.06 2.48 -30.31
C MET A 58 -2.96 1.61 -29.04
N ASN A 59 -2.58 0.35 -29.18
CA ASN A 59 -2.51 -0.62 -28.07
C ASN A 59 -1.38 -1.65 -28.24
N PHE A 60 -0.28 -1.27 -28.87
CA PHE A 60 0.96 -2.06 -28.96
C PHE A 60 2.17 -1.12 -29.10
N LEU A 61 2.15 -0.04 -28.34
CA LEU A 61 3.16 1.03 -28.43
C LEU A 61 4.55 0.60 -27.94
N ASN A 62 4.64 -0.53 -27.26
CA ASN A 62 5.90 -1.15 -26.83
C ASN A 62 6.68 -1.82 -27.98
N GLY A 63 6.10 -1.95 -29.18
CA GLY A 63 6.74 -2.61 -30.33
C GLY A 63 6.83 -4.13 -30.24
N SER A 64 6.14 -4.75 -29.27
CA SER A 64 6.03 -6.20 -29.11
C SER A 64 5.15 -6.84 -30.19
N GLU A 65 5.27 -8.16 -30.36
CA GLU A 65 4.32 -8.93 -31.15
C GLU A 65 2.93 -8.98 -30.50
N LEU A 66 2.87 -8.86 -29.17
CA LEU A 66 1.66 -8.86 -28.36
C LEU A 66 1.09 -7.44 -28.21
N SER A 67 -0.21 -7.34 -27.88
CA SER A 67 -0.80 -6.06 -27.48
C SER A 67 -0.30 -5.62 -26.10
N ASP A 68 -0.51 -4.35 -25.79
CA ASP A 68 -0.07 -3.70 -24.55
C ASP A 68 -0.63 -4.42 -23.31
N ILE A 69 -1.93 -4.76 -23.29
CA ILE A 69 -2.53 -5.51 -22.17
C ILE A 69 -1.97 -6.93 -22.03
N GLU A 70 -1.67 -7.62 -23.13
CA GLU A 70 -1.10 -8.96 -23.09
C GLU A 70 0.30 -8.94 -22.48
N VAL A 71 1.12 -7.94 -22.85
CA VAL A 71 2.43 -7.72 -22.21
C VAL A 71 2.28 -7.34 -20.75
N SER A 72 1.35 -6.44 -20.42
CA SER A 72 1.13 -6.01 -19.03
C SER A 72 0.63 -7.13 -18.12
N LEU A 73 -0.28 -8.00 -18.59
CA LEU A 73 -0.77 -9.17 -17.84
C LEU A 73 0.34 -10.21 -17.63
N ASN A 74 1.14 -10.48 -18.67
CA ASN A 74 2.28 -11.40 -18.53
C ASN A 74 3.30 -10.86 -17.53
N ASP A 75 3.52 -9.55 -17.56
CA ASP A 75 4.40 -8.89 -16.61
C ASP A 75 3.87 -9.00 -15.17
N LEU A 76 2.59 -8.69 -14.96
CA LEU A 76 1.92 -8.82 -13.66
C LEU A 76 2.08 -10.23 -13.08
N LEU A 77 1.78 -11.27 -13.86
CA LEU A 77 1.91 -12.65 -13.42
C LEU A 77 3.36 -13.07 -13.14
N SER A 78 4.34 -12.44 -13.79
CA SER A 78 5.75 -12.70 -13.52
C SER A 78 6.21 -12.13 -12.16
N VAL A 79 5.59 -11.04 -11.70
CA VAL A 79 5.96 -10.34 -10.46
C VAL A 79 5.05 -10.64 -9.28
N ALA A 80 3.83 -11.11 -9.52
CA ALA A 80 2.86 -11.53 -8.51
C ALA A 80 2.48 -13.01 -8.76
N PRO A 81 3.34 -13.96 -8.35
CA PRO A 81 3.18 -15.38 -8.70
C PRO A 81 1.94 -16.02 -8.07
N ASP A 82 1.44 -15.44 -6.98
CA ASP A 82 0.31 -15.91 -6.19
C ASP A 82 -1.00 -15.16 -6.53
N LEU A 83 -1.04 -14.40 -7.63
CA LEU A 83 -2.23 -13.67 -8.06
C LEU A 83 -3.36 -14.63 -8.44
N VAL A 84 -4.57 -14.37 -7.93
CA VAL A 84 -5.78 -15.16 -8.22
C VAL A 84 -6.90 -14.35 -8.86
N SER A 85 -6.87 -13.02 -8.80
CA SER A 85 -7.92 -12.18 -9.36
C SER A 85 -7.40 -10.84 -9.89
N VAL A 86 -8.14 -10.28 -10.86
CA VAL A 86 -7.92 -8.93 -11.38
C VAL A 86 -9.25 -8.18 -11.39
N THR A 87 -9.23 -6.97 -10.86
CA THR A 87 -10.35 -6.02 -10.95
C THR A 87 -10.16 -5.12 -12.15
N LEU A 88 -10.95 -5.29 -13.20
CA LEU A 88 -10.86 -4.50 -14.43
C LEU A 88 -11.71 -3.23 -14.32
N VAL A 89 -11.07 -2.08 -14.17
CA VAL A 89 -11.73 -0.77 -14.15
C VAL A 89 -12.10 -0.37 -15.57
N VAL A 90 -13.35 0.04 -15.80
CA VAL A 90 -13.84 0.53 -17.08
C VAL A 90 -14.65 1.80 -16.87
N ALA A 91 -14.20 2.92 -17.45
CA ALA A 91 -14.77 4.22 -17.16
C ALA A 91 -15.56 4.83 -18.32
N TRP A 92 -16.70 5.44 -17.99
CA TRP A 92 -17.39 6.45 -18.81
C TRP A 92 -17.31 7.82 -18.13
N HIS A 93 -17.64 8.87 -18.87
CA HIS A 93 -17.39 10.25 -18.46
C HIS A 93 -18.64 10.89 -17.86
N GLY A 94 -18.54 11.34 -16.62
CA GLY A 94 -19.53 12.21 -15.98
C GLY A 94 -19.40 13.64 -16.49
N THR A 95 -20.51 14.30 -16.82
CA THR A 95 -20.52 15.62 -17.46
C THR A 95 -20.83 16.79 -16.53
N ASP A 96 -21.34 16.53 -15.32
CA ASP A 96 -21.85 17.56 -14.41
C ASP A 96 -21.86 17.05 -12.95
N LEU A 97 -21.64 17.91 -11.96
CA LEU A 97 -21.75 17.57 -10.53
C LEU A 97 -23.19 17.55 -10.01
N ARG A 98 -24.14 18.15 -10.73
CA ARG A 98 -25.56 18.17 -10.36
C ARG A 98 -26.19 16.88 -10.85
N CYS A 99 -26.62 16.01 -9.95
CA CYS A 99 -27.12 14.68 -10.33
C CYS A 99 -28.32 14.73 -11.29
N GLY A 100 -29.17 15.76 -11.19
CA GLY A 100 -30.28 15.98 -12.12
C GLY A 100 -29.89 16.39 -13.55
N SER A 101 -28.63 16.79 -13.78
CA SER A 101 -28.11 17.20 -15.09
C SER A 101 -26.91 16.37 -15.55
N CYS A 102 -26.31 15.58 -14.65
CA CYS A 102 -25.17 14.73 -14.95
C CYS A 102 -25.55 13.62 -15.91
N GLN A 103 -24.80 13.52 -17.00
CA GLN A 103 -24.84 12.42 -17.94
C GLN A 103 -23.57 11.59 -17.79
N ILE A 104 -23.69 10.26 -17.93
CA ILE A 104 -22.58 9.32 -17.95
C ILE A 104 -22.45 8.81 -19.38
N VAL A 105 -21.45 9.33 -20.10
CA VAL A 105 -21.32 9.14 -21.56
C VAL A 105 -19.96 8.53 -21.94
N PRO A 106 -19.92 7.60 -22.91
CA PRO A 106 -18.66 7.22 -23.53
C PRO A 106 -18.17 8.36 -24.43
N LYS A 107 -16.92 8.78 -24.23
CA LYS A 107 -16.26 9.83 -25.02
C LYS A 107 -15.04 9.28 -25.73
N VAL A 108 -14.59 9.98 -26.76
CA VAL A 108 -13.38 9.67 -27.54
C VAL A 108 -12.36 10.81 -27.45
N GLU A 109 -11.09 10.52 -27.72
CA GLU A 109 -10.03 11.53 -27.77
C GLU A 109 -10.06 12.35 -29.06
N SER A 110 -10.60 11.77 -30.13
CA SER A 110 -10.81 12.41 -31.42
C SER A 110 -12.07 11.84 -32.08
N ALA A 111 -12.87 12.74 -32.67
CA ALA A 111 -14.06 12.37 -33.47
C ALA A 111 -13.70 11.83 -34.86
N THR A 112 -12.45 11.94 -35.28
CA THR A 112 -11.94 11.50 -36.58
C THR A 112 -10.78 10.51 -36.42
N GLY A 113 -10.53 9.72 -37.45
CA GLY A 113 -9.43 8.77 -37.54
C GLY A 113 -9.87 7.43 -38.15
N ALA A 114 -9.00 6.81 -38.95
CA ALA A 114 -9.24 5.53 -39.58
C ALA A 114 -8.70 4.38 -38.72
N ASP A 115 -9.59 3.79 -37.92
CA ASP A 115 -9.28 2.64 -37.07
C ASP A 115 -9.22 1.33 -37.88
N SER A 116 -8.22 0.49 -37.62
CA SER A 116 -8.05 -0.82 -38.26
C SER A 116 -7.51 -1.86 -37.26
N PRO A 117 -7.96 -3.13 -37.27
CA PRO A 117 -8.87 -3.75 -38.26
C PRO A 117 -10.36 -3.60 -37.93
N TYR A 118 -10.70 -2.89 -36.85
CA TYR A 118 -12.08 -2.58 -36.47
C TYR A 118 -12.18 -1.19 -35.89
N VAL A 119 -13.37 -0.60 -36.02
CA VAL A 119 -13.65 0.77 -35.57
C VAL A 119 -14.01 0.85 -34.10
N TRP A 120 -13.63 1.94 -33.44
CA TRP A 120 -14.09 2.19 -32.08
C TRP A 120 -15.62 2.32 -32.04
N THR A 121 -16.25 1.54 -31.16
CA THR A 121 -17.67 1.65 -30.83
C THR A 121 -17.94 1.34 -29.38
N VAL A 122 -18.88 2.08 -28.79
CA VAL A 122 -19.52 1.74 -27.52
C VAL A 122 -21.02 1.69 -27.75
N GLY A 123 -21.55 0.47 -27.77
CA GLY A 123 -22.94 0.21 -28.09
C GLY A 123 -23.29 0.59 -29.53
N ASN A 124 -24.22 1.54 -29.65
CA ASN A 124 -24.60 2.14 -30.93
C ASN A 124 -23.83 3.44 -31.24
N VAL A 125 -22.95 3.88 -30.35
CA VAL A 125 -22.13 5.09 -30.55
C VAL A 125 -20.87 4.72 -31.31
N THR A 126 -20.67 5.38 -32.45
CA THR A 126 -19.46 5.31 -33.27
C THR A 126 -18.57 6.51 -32.97
N ARG A 127 -17.28 6.41 -33.33
CA ARG A 127 -16.28 7.49 -33.12
C ARG A 127 -16.77 8.88 -33.56
N GLY A 128 -17.29 9.00 -34.78
CA GLY A 128 -17.76 10.28 -35.33
C GLY A 128 -19.00 10.86 -34.66
N ASN A 129 -19.75 10.04 -33.92
CA ASN A 129 -20.95 10.45 -33.19
C ASN A 129 -20.73 10.57 -31.67
N ALA A 130 -19.55 10.20 -31.18
CA ALA A 130 -19.19 10.31 -29.78
C ALA A 130 -18.81 11.74 -29.42
N GLN A 131 -19.06 12.12 -28.16
CA GLN A 131 -18.51 13.36 -27.64
C GLN A 131 -17.00 13.22 -27.50
N VAL A 132 -16.28 14.31 -27.79
CA VAL A 132 -14.83 14.37 -27.57
C VAL A 132 -14.57 14.77 -26.12
N VAL A 133 -13.62 14.10 -25.47
CA VAL A 133 -13.12 14.49 -24.14
C VAL A 133 -12.57 15.92 -24.17
N SER A 134 -12.60 16.62 -23.04
CA SER A 134 -11.96 17.93 -22.97
C SER A 134 -10.45 17.83 -23.21
N GLN A 135 -9.83 18.95 -23.61
CA GLN A 135 -8.42 19.01 -23.99
C GLN A 135 -7.64 20.01 -23.14
N ILE A 136 -6.38 19.70 -22.88
CA ILE A 136 -5.38 20.60 -22.28
C ILE A 136 -4.19 20.65 -23.23
N SER A 137 -3.83 21.85 -23.69
CA SER A 137 -2.71 22.05 -24.61
C SER A 137 -2.78 21.12 -25.84
N SER A 138 -3.98 21.00 -26.43
CA SER A 138 -4.28 20.15 -27.59
C SER A 138 -4.08 18.64 -27.39
N LYS A 139 -3.86 18.19 -26.15
CA LYS A 139 -3.90 16.77 -25.77
C LYS A 139 -5.22 16.47 -25.05
N PRO A 140 -5.75 15.24 -25.16
CA PRO A 140 -6.86 14.80 -24.32
C PRO A 140 -6.52 15.01 -22.84
N ALA A 141 -7.42 15.66 -22.10
CA ALA A 141 -7.26 15.84 -20.67
C ALA A 141 -7.47 14.51 -19.94
N ILE A 142 -8.40 13.69 -20.42
CA ILE A 142 -8.71 12.35 -19.93
C ILE A 142 -8.77 11.42 -21.15
N GLY A 143 -8.37 10.15 -21.01
CA GLY A 143 -8.45 9.17 -22.10
C GLY A 143 -9.89 8.84 -22.51
N GLY A 144 -10.08 8.33 -23.72
CA GLY A 144 -11.40 7.93 -24.20
C GLY A 144 -11.92 6.64 -23.55
N ALA A 145 -13.23 6.41 -23.60
CA ALA A 145 -13.85 5.21 -23.06
C ALA A 145 -13.41 3.96 -23.86
N PRO A 146 -13.08 2.83 -23.21
CA PRO A 146 -12.76 1.59 -23.90
C PRO A 146 -13.91 1.12 -24.80
N SER A 147 -13.57 0.63 -26.00
CA SER A 147 -14.53 0.00 -26.90
C SER A 147 -15.10 -1.28 -26.28
N ASP A 148 -16.36 -1.62 -26.60
CA ASP A 148 -17.01 -2.85 -26.09
C ASP A 148 -16.18 -4.10 -26.36
N ARG A 149 -15.60 -4.16 -27.57
CA ARG A 149 -14.72 -5.24 -28.00
C ARG A 149 -13.48 -5.36 -27.13
N SER A 150 -12.83 -4.24 -26.80
CA SER A 150 -11.62 -4.26 -25.96
C SER A 150 -11.92 -4.76 -24.55
N ILE A 151 -13.08 -4.42 -23.97
CA ILE A 151 -13.50 -4.91 -22.66
C ILE A 151 -13.77 -6.42 -22.70
N PHE A 152 -14.51 -6.88 -23.73
CA PHE A 152 -14.75 -8.31 -23.95
C PHE A 152 -13.44 -9.10 -24.07
N GLU A 153 -12.48 -8.58 -24.85
CA GLU A 153 -11.18 -9.21 -25.05
C GLU A 153 -10.34 -9.25 -23.77
N ALA A 154 -10.34 -8.19 -22.96
CA ALA A 154 -9.66 -8.18 -21.66
C ALA A 154 -10.23 -9.22 -20.69
N ILE A 155 -11.56 -9.31 -20.56
CA ILE A 155 -12.19 -10.31 -19.67
C ILE A 155 -11.80 -11.72 -20.12
N ALA A 156 -11.83 -12.00 -21.43
CA ALA A 156 -11.43 -13.29 -21.96
C ALA A 156 -9.93 -13.57 -21.70
N ALA A 157 -9.06 -12.58 -21.88
CA ALA A 157 -7.61 -12.69 -21.68
C ALA A 157 -7.22 -12.95 -20.22
N ILE A 158 -7.91 -12.33 -19.27
CA ILE A 158 -7.71 -12.55 -17.83
C ILE A 158 -8.17 -13.96 -17.45
N LYS A 159 -9.36 -14.38 -17.89
CA LYS A 159 -9.90 -15.73 -17.62
C LYS A 159 -9.05 -16.83 -18.25
N ALA A 160 -8.49 -16.60 -19.45
CA ALA A 160 -7.60 -17.54 -20.12
C ALA A 160 -6.32 -17.83 -19.31
N ARG A 161 -5.93 -16.92 -18.41
CA ARG A 161 -4.80 -17.09 -17.47
C ARG A 161 -5.21 -17.76 -16.16
N GLY A 162 -6.46 -18.21 -16.02
CA GLY A 162 -6.97 -18.84 -14.81
C GLY A 162 -7.31 -17.88 -13.67
N LEU A 163 -7.32 -16.57 -13.95
CA LEU A 163 -7.62 -15.53 -12.97
C LEU A 163 -9.12 -15.25 -12.90
N LYS A 164 -9.61 -14.97 -11.70
CA LYS A 164 -10.95 -14.42 -11.48
C LYS A 164 -11.03 -12.97 -11.98
N VAL A 165 -12.22 -12.56 -12.40
CA VAL A 165 -12.47 -11.21 -12.90
C VAL A 165 -13.51 -10.50 -12.03
N THR A 166 -13.14 -9.32 -11.53
CA THR A 166 -14.10 -8.33 -11.05
C THR A 166 -14.28 -7.26 -12.12
N LEU A 167 -15.48 -7.07 -12.66
CA LEU A 167 -15.74 -5.96 -13.57
C LEU A 167 -16.18 -4.73 -12.78
N TYR A 168 -15.47 -3.62 -12.98
CA TYR A 168 -15.63 -2.39 -12.20
C TYR A 168 -16.00 -1.18 -13.09
N PRO A 169 -17.29 -0.97 -13.37
CA PRO A 169 -17.82 0.27 -13.94
C PRO A 169 -17.49 1.49 -13.08
N PHE A 170 -16.82 2.47 -13.68
CA PHE A 170 -16.26 3.65 -13.02
C PHE A 170 -16.72 4.94 -13.71
N ILE A 171 -16.83 6.04 -12.95
CA ILE A 171 -17.17 7.37 -13.52
C ILE A 171 -15.97 8.28 -13.37
N ILE A 172 -15.46 8.80 -14.49
CA ILE A 172 -14.44 9.84 -14.49
C ILE A 172 -15.09 11.18 -14.86
N MET A 173 -14.84 12.25 -14.12
CA MET A 173 -15.48 13.53 -14.39
C MET A 173 -14.71 14.33 -15.44
N ASP A 174 -15.36 14.60 -16.58
CA ASP A 174 -14.81 15.42 -17.66
C ASP A 174 -15.45 16.81 -17.66
N ILE A 175 -15.04 17.61 -16.68
CA ILE A 175 -15.46 19.00 -16.50
C ILE A 175 -14.21 19.89 -16.62
N PRO A 176 -13.99 20.56 -17.77
CA PRO A 176 -12.78 21.33 -17.99
C PRO A 176 -12.72 22.59 -17.09
N SER A 177 -11.50 23.08 -16.90
CA SER A 177 -11.30 24.42 -16.36
C SER A 177 -11.97 25.46 -17.25
N GLY A 178 -12.49 26.54 -16.64
CA GLY A 178 -13.16 27.59 -17.40
C GLY A 178 -14.60 27.28 -17.83
N ASN A 179 -15.19 26.14 -17.42
CA ASN A 179 -16.59 25.80 -17.70
C ASN A 179 -17.58 26.87 -17.16
N SER A 180 -18.82 26.81 -17.66
CA SER A 180 -19.94 27.67 -17.28
C SER A 180 -21.05 26.94 -16.53
N LEU A 181 -20.74 25.76 -15.95
CA LEU A 181 -21.73 24.95 -15.25
C LEU A 181 -21.99 25.53 -13.86
N THR A 182 -23.27 25.60 -13.46
CA THR A 182 -23.66 26.01 -12.11
C THR A 182 -23.08 25.03 -11.10
N ASP A 183 -22.36 25.53 -10.10
CA ASP A 183 -21.80 24.71 -9.05
C ASP A 183 -22.86 24.34 -8.01
N PRO A 184 -23.14 23.05 -7.75
CA PRO A 184 -24.10 22.67 -6.71
C PRO A 184 -23.64 23.10 -5.31
N TYR A 185 -22.35 23.38 -5.10
CA TYR A 185 -21.77 23.81 -3.83
C TYR A 185 -21.63 25.34 -3.67
N GLY A 186 -22.22 26.13 -4.57
CA GLY A 186 -22.27 27.59 -4.46
C GLY A 186 -21.03 28.34 -4.99
N GLY A 187 -20.08 27.64 -5.59
CA GLY A 187 -18.99 28.24 -6.34
C GLY A 187 -19.46 28.97 -7.61
N VAL A 188 -18.57 29.79 -8.18
CA VAL A 188 -18.85 30.54 -9.42
C VAL A 188 -19.09 29.60 -10.61
N ARG A 189 -18.42 28.44 -10.61
CA ARG A 189 -18.50 27.39 -11.61
C ARG A 189 -18.11 26.05 -10.97
N GLN A 190 -18.46 24.94 -11.60
CA GLN A 190 -18.02 23.63 -11.12
C GLN A 190 -16.51 23.49 -11.17
N ALA A 191 -15.96 22.79 -10.17
CA ALA A 191 -14.53 22.49 -10.08
C ALA A 191 -14.03 21.71 -11.31
N ALA A 192 -12.76 21.87 -11.65
CA ALA A 192 -12.16 21.24 -12.83
C ALA A 192 -11.74 19.79 -12.52
N TYR A 193 -12.15 18.85 -13.37
CA TYR A 193 -11.88 17.42 -13.25
C TYR A 193 -12.05 16.88 -11.82
N PRO A 194 -13.22 17.11 -11.19
CA PRO A 194 -13.46 16.77 -9.80
C PRO A 194 -13.58 15.26 -9.62
N TRP A 195 -13.50 14.80 -8.38
CA TRP A 195 -13.81 13.42 -8.05
C TRP A 195 -15.33 13.15 -8.17
N ARG A 196 -15.72 11.95 -8.62
CA ARG A 196 -17.13 11.56 -8.80
C ARG A 196 -17.96 11.63 -7.52
N GLY A 197 -17.33 11.50 -6.35
CA GLY A 197 -17.98 11.68 -5.05
C GLY A 197 -18.50 13.09 -4.79
N ARG A 198 -18.17 14.06 -5.64
CA ARG A 198 -18.76 15.41 -5.64
C ARG A 198 -20.11 15.49 -6.37
N ILE A 199 -20.58 14.43 -7.02
CA ILE A 199 -21.92 14.42 -7.62
C ILE A 199 -22.96 14.48 -6.49
N THR A 200 -23.89 15.43 -6.55
CA THR A 200 -24.91 15.64 -5.50
C THR A 200 -26.17 16.32 -6.06
N CYS A 201 -27.18 16.55 -5.22
CA CYS A 201 -28.37 17.32 -5.62
C CYS A 201 -28.04 18.81 -5.81
N ASN A 202 -28.89 19.53 -6.52
CA ASN A 202 -28.69 20.95 -6.80
C ASN A 202 -29.89 21.79 -6.33
N PRO A 203 -29.68 22.78 -5.45
CA PRO A 203 -28.45 23.06 -4.70
C PRO A 203 -28.08 21.94 -3.70
N ALA A 204 -26.79 21.73 -3.45
CA ALA A 204 -26.26 20.67 -2.59
C ALA A 204 -26.74 20.78 -1.13
N PRO A 205 -26.68 19.71 -0.32
CA PRO A 205 -26.97 19.79 1.10
C PRO A 205 -26.16 20.89 1.79
N GLY A 206 -26.81 21.69 2.64
CA GLY A 206 -26.19 22.84 3.33
C GLY A 206 -26.16 24.15 2.53
N GLN A 207 -26.51 24.13 1.24
CA GLN A 207 -26.61 25.35 0.43
C GLN A 207 -27.97 26.05 0.59
N PRO A 208 -28.03 27.38 0.37
CA PRO A 208 -29.30 28.11 0.30
C PRO A 208 -30.26 27.47 -0.69
N SER A 209 -31.53 27.31 -0.29
CA SER A 209 -32.58 26.69 -1.11
C SER A 209 -32.25 25.27 -1.59
N THR A 210 -31.43 24.52 -0.84
CA THR A 210 -31.16 23.10 -1.14
C THR A 210 -32.46 22.29 -1.28
N VAL A 211 -32.43 21.34 -2.20
CA VAL A 211 -33.52 20.37 -2.38
C VAL A 211 -33.36 19.14 -1.48
N ASP A 212 -32.24 19.03 -0.75
CA ASP A 212 -32.02 17.96 0.23
C ASP A 212 -33.16 17.91 1.27
N GLY A 213 -33.66 16.70 1.55
CA GLY A 213 -34.82 16.47 2.42
C GLY A 213 -36.18 16.72 1.76
N THR A 214 -36.24 17.03 0.47
CA THR A 214 -37.49 17.31 -0.28
C THR A 214 -37.76 16.29 -1.38
N SER A 215 -38.94 16.32 -1.99
CA SER A 215 -39.26 15.51 -3.18
C SER A 215 -38.45 15.93 -4.41
N GLY A 216 -37.92 17.16 -4.44
CA GLY A 216 -37.05 17.63 -5.52
C GLY A 216 -35.75 16.83 -5.62
N ALA A 217 -35.17 16.44 -4.48
CA ALA A 217 -33.99 15.56 -4.45
C ALA A 217 -34.28 14.19 -5.08
N GLN A 218 -35.44 13.59 -4.79
CA GLN A 218 -35.85 12.31 -5.41
C GLN A 218 -35.90 12.42 -6.93
N THR A 219 -36.48 13.49 -7.48
CA THR A 219 -36.58 13.69 -8.94
C THR A 219 -35.20 13.82 -9.59
N GLN A 220 -34.29 14.58 -8.98
CA GLN A 220 -32.93 14.74 -9.50
C GLN A 220 -32.14 13.43 -9.44
N VAL A 221 -32.24 12.69 -8.34
CA VAL A 221 -31.61 11.36 -8.21
C VAL A 221 -32.18 10.39 -9.24
N ASN A 222 -33.50 10.34 -9.43
CA ASN A 222 -34.12 9.49 -10.46
C ASN A 222 -33.57 9.80 -11.86
N SER A 223 -33.32 11.07 -12.16
CA SER A 223 -32.75 11.49 -13.45
C SER A 223 -31.32 11.00 -13.64
N PHE A 224 -30.49 11.01 -12.58
CA PHE A 224 -29.14 10.46 -12.61
C PHE A 224 -29.12 8.95 -12.91
N PHE A 225 -30.01 8.18 -12.28
CA PHE A 225 -30.08 6.73 -12.49
C PHE A 225 -30.65 6.37 -13.86
N GLY A 226 -31.64 7.12 -14.34
CA GLY A 226 -32.36 6.83 -15.58
C GLY A 226 -33.35 5.66 -15.46
N VAL A 227 -33.93 5.28 -16.59
CA VAL A 227 -35.01 4.28 -16.70
C VAL A 227 -34.65 3.08 -17.58
N ALA A 228 -33.41 2.96 -18.05
CA ALA A 228 -32.92 1.84 -18.84
C ALA A 228 -33.21 0.48 -18.15
N ALA A 229 -33.69 -0.48 -18.94
CA ALA A 229 -34.11 -1.80 -18.50
C ALA A 229 -33.30 -2.91 -19.17
N SER A 230 -33.12 -4.04 -18.48
CA SER A 230 -32.25 -5.13 -18.91
C SER A 230 -32.64 -5.78 -20.25
N ASN A 231 -33.92 -5.78 -20.60
CA ASN A 231 -34.43 -6.30 -21.88
C ASN A 231 -34.11 -5.40 -23.09
N GLN A 232 -33.54 -4.21 -22.87
CA GLN A 232 -33.13 -3.28 -23.92
C GLN A 232 -31.68 -3.48 -24.36
N PHE A 233 -30.98 -4.45 -23.76
CA PHE A 233 -29.58 -4.74 -24.06
C PHE A 233 -29.43 -6.13 -24.67
N SER A 234 -28.71 -6.20 -25.78
CA SER A 234 -28.31 -7.46 -26.43
C SER A 234 -26.87 -7.39 -26.92
N TRP A 235 -26.27 -8.55 -27.20
CA TRP A 235 -24.89 -8.65 -27.69
C TRP A 235 -24.85 -8.97 -29.19
N ASP A 236 -24.08 -8.19 -29.94
CA ASP A 236 -23.69 -8.49 -31.31
C ASP A 236 -22.36 -9.25 -31.29
N ALA A 237 -22.42 -10.56 -31.49
CA ALA A 237 -21.24 -11.42 -31.47
C ALA A 237 -20.29 -11.18 -32.66
N THR A 238 -20.79 -10.71 -33.80
CA THR A 238 -19.99 -10.49 -35.01
C THR A 238 -19.11 -9.26 -34.83
N ASN A 239 -19.69 -8.16 -34.37
CA ASN A 239 -18.98 -6.90 -34.18
C ASN A 239 -18.40 -6.74 -32.77
N LYS A 240 -18.69 -7.68 -31.86
CA LYS A 240 -18.33 -7.66 -30.44
C LYS A 240 -18.73 -6.34 -29.77
N LYS A 241 -20.00 -5.97 -29.90
CA LYS A 241 -20.55 -4.74 -29.32
C LYS A 241 -21.92 -4.96 -28.70
N VAL A 242 -22.29 -4.07 -27.79
CA VAL A 242 -23.64 -4.03 -27.23
C VAL A 242 -24.60 -3.39 -28.23
N ASN A 243 -25.84 -3.85 -28.26
CA ASN A 243 -26.95 -3.19 -28.93
C ASN A 243 -27.91 -2.71 -27.85
N TYR A 244 -28.20 -1.40 -27.85
CA TYR A 244 -29.13 -0.77 -26.92
C TYR A 244 -30.35 -0.24 -27.67
N SER A 245 -31.56 -0.62 -27.24
CA SER A 245 -32.82 -0.23 -27.87
C SER A 245 -33.74 0.58 -26.95
N GLY A 246 -33.22 1.05 -25.81
CA GLY A 246 -34.00 1.83 -24.83
C GLY A 246 -34.05 3.33 -25.13
N PRO A 247 -34.58 4.14 -24.19
CA PRO A 247 -34.66 5.60 -24.33
C PRO A 247 -33.32 6.26 -24.56
N VAL A 248 -33.33 7.41 -25.27
CA VAL A 248 -32.15 8.25 -25.49
C VAL A 248 -31.81 9.01 -24.20
N GLU A 249 -31.14 8.32 -23.28
CA GLU A 249 -30.70 8.83 -21.98
C GLU A 249 -29.27 8.35 -21.66
N TRP A 250 -28.62 9.00 -20.70
CA TRP A 250 -27.24 8.70 -20.30
C TRP A 250 -27.13 8.56 -18.78
N GLY A 251 -28.03 7.76 -18.19
CA GLY A 251 -28.07 7.51 -16.74
C GLY A 251 -27.19 6.33 -16.30
N LEU A 252 -26.96 6.23 -14.99
CA LEU A 252 -26.13 5.18 -14.38
C LEU A 252 -26.63 3.76 -14.70
N ARG A 253 -27.95 3.53 -14.72
CA ARG A 253 -28.52 2.22 -15.07
C ARG A 253 -28.11 1.78 -16.47
N ARG A 254 -28.10 2.71 -17.43
CA ARG A 254 -27.70 2.41 -18.81
C ARG A 254 -26.24 1.96 -18.85
N PHE A 255 -25.36 2.70 -18.18
CA PHE A 255 -23.94 2.38 -18.11
C PHE A 255 -23.69 1.01 -17.46
N VAL A 256 -24.32 0.74 -16.32
CA VAL A 256 -24.14 -0.52 -15.58
C VAL A 256 -24.67 -1.74 -16.36
N LEU A 257 -25.87 -1.65 -16.92
CA LEU A 257 -26.45 -2.77 -17.70
C LEU A 257 -25.71 -2.99 -19.03
N HIS A 258 -25.12 -1.94 -19.61
CA HIS A 258 -24.21 -2.06 -20.75
C HIS A 258 -22.99 -2.90 -20.39
N MET A 259 -22.33 -2.59 -19.27
CA MET A 259 -21.18 -3.37 -18.79
C MET A 259 -21.57 -4.80 -18.42
N ALA A 260 -22.73 -4.99 -17.80
CA ALA A 260 -23.26 -6.33 -17.50
C ALA A 260 -23.51 -7.15 -18.76
N THR A 261 -23.90 -6.51 -19.88
CA THR A 261 -24.07 -7.19 -21.18
C THR A 261 -22.75 -7.71 -21.74
N ILE A 262 -21.67 -6.91 -21.62
CA ILE A 262 -20.33 -7.32 -22.04
C ILE A 262 -19.83 -8.48 -21.17
N ALA A 263 -19.98 -8.38 -19.84
CA ALA A 263 -19.61 -9.45 -18.91
C ALA A 263 -20.34 -10.76 -19.22
N LYS A 264 -21.65 -10.69 -19.48
CA LYS A 264 -22.45 -11.84 -19.88
C LYS A 264 -21.95 -12.47 -21.18
N ALA A 265 -21.66 -11.65 -22.18
CA ALA A 265 -21.13 -12.10 -23.47
C ALA A 265 -19.77 -12.79 -23.34
N ALA A 266 -18.91 -12.32 -22.43
CA ALA A 266 -17.60 -12.93 -22.11
C ALA A 266 -17.70 -14.22 -21.26
N GLY A 267 -18.91 -14.78 -21.10
CA GLY A 267 -19.16 -15.99 -20.33
C GLY A 267 -19.21 -15.75 -18.82
N GLY A 268 -19.61 -14.54 -18.40
CA GLY A 268 -19.71 -14.14 -16.99
C GLY A 268 -18.38 -13.66 -16.39
N VAL A 269 -18.49 -13.00 -15.25
CA VAL A 269 -17.38 -12.57 -14.36
C VAL A 269 -17.67 -13.06 -12.94
N ASP A 270 -16.65 -13.15 -12.10
CA ASP A 270 -16.79 -13.64 -10.72
C ASP A 270 -17.54 -12.60 -9.87
N ASP A 271 -17.09 -11.35 -9.95
CA ASP A 271 -17.66 -10.22 -9.23
C ASP A 271 -17.99 -9.06 -10.18
N PHE A 272 -19.04 -8.30 -9.85
CA PHE A 272 -19.46 -7.13 -10.63
C PHE A 272 -19.86 -6.00 -9.70
N LEU A 273 -19.33 -4.79 -9.95
CA LEU A 273 -19.65 -3.60 -9.17
C LEU A 273 -20.68 -2.73 -9.91
N VAL A 274 -21.70 -2.22 -9.23
CA VAL A 274 -22.73 -1.35 -9.86
C VAL A 274 -22.36 0.14 -9.86
N GLY A 275 -21.16 0.47 -9.40
CA GLY A 275 -20.65 1.83 -9.27
C GLY A 275 -19.78 1.96 -8.02
N SER A 276 -19.29 3.17 -7.79
CA SER A 276 -18.44 3.47 -6.65
C SER A 276 -18.33 4.93 -6.25
N GLU A 277 -17.98 5.15 -4.98
CA GLU A 277 -17.59 6.43 -4.39
C GLU A 277 -18.54 7.60 -4.71
N LEU A 278 -19.85 7.38 -4.70
CA LEU A 278 -20.90 8.38 -4.93
C LEU A 278 -21.29 9.11 -3.64
N VAL A 279 -20.32 9.46 -2.80
CA VAL A 279 -20.51 9.94 -1.41
C VAL A 279 -21.46 11.13 -1.32
N GLY A 280 -21.30 12.11 -2.21
CA GLY A 280 -22.15 13.29 -2.29
C GLY A 280 -23.60 12.97 -2.68
N LEU A 281 -23.84 11.85 -3.34
CA LEU A 281 -25.14 11.40 -3.84
C LEU A 281 -25.83 10.45 -2.86
N THR A 282 -25.10 9.50 -2.26
CA THR A 282 -25.62 8.52 -1.29
C THR A 282 -25.99 9.15 0.06
N ARG A 283 -25.54 10.37 0.31
CA ARG A 283 -25.92 11.20 1.46
C ARG A 283 -27.08 12.15 1.19
N VAL A 284 -27.52 12.31 -0.07
CA VAL A 284 -28.72 13.11 -0.40
C VAL A 284 -29.95 12.44 0.18
N ARG A 285 -30.82 13.24 0.77
CA ARG A 285 -32.07 12.83 1.40
C ARG A 285 -33.26 13.32 0.60
N ALA A 286 -34.34 12.54 0.59
CA ALA A 286 -35.64 12.95 0.11
C ALA A 286 -36.61 13.20 1.29
N SER A 287 -37.86 13.54 0.97
CA SER A 287 -38.93 13.69 1.97
C SER A 287 -39.02 12.48 2.90
N GLY A 288 -39.26 12.74 4.19
CA GLY A 288 -39.27 11.70 5.22
C GLY A 288 -37.87 11.20 5.62
N ASN A 289 -36.80 11.92 5.25
CA ASN A 289 -35.41 11.58 5.60
C ASN A 289 -34.96 10.21 5.05
N THR A 290 -35.45 9.87 3.85
CA THR A 290 -35.07 8.66 3.10
C THR A 290 -33.87 8.94 2.19
N TYR A 291 -33.12 7.91 1.79
CA TYR A 291 -31.91 8.03 0.97
C TYR A 291 -32.15 7.49 -0.45
N PRO A 292 -32.68 8.31 -1.38
CA PRO A 292 -33.13 7.85 -2.70
C PRO A 292 -32.05 7.17 -3.53
N ALA A 293 -30.80 7.63 -3.46
CA ALA A 293 -29.70 7.05 -4.23
C ALA A 293 -29.32 5.65 -3.71
N VAL A 294 -29.34 5.45 -2.39
CA VAL A 294 -29.11 4.13 -1.79
C VAL A 294 -30.19 3.15 -2.23
N SER A 295 -31.47 3.54 -2.19
CA SER A 295 -32.56 2.69 -2.66
C SER A 295 -32.46 2.36 -4.17
N ALA A 296 -32.02 3.33 -4.99
CA ALA A 296 -31.81 3.13 -6.42
C ALA A 296 -30.62 2.20 -6.72
N LEU A 297 -29.51 2.31 -5.98
CA LEU A 297 -28.38 1.37 -6.05
C LEU A 297 -28.81 -0.04 -5.63
N ALA A 298 -29.54 -0.19 -4.53
CA ALA A 298 -30.02 -1.50 -4.07
C ALA A 298 -30.90 -2.20 -5.12
N SER A 299 -31.74 -1.41 -5.80
CA SER A 299 -32.56 -1.89 -6.92
C SER A 299 -31.69 -2.29 -8.11
N LEU A 300 -30.65 -1.51 -8.44
CA LEU A 300 -29.73 -1.80 -9.53
C LEU A 300 -28.87 -3.05 -9.26
N VAL A 301 -28.43 -3.27 -8.02
CA VAL A 301 -27.78 -4.53 -7.60
C VAL A 301 -28.71 -5.71 -7.88
N THR A 302 -29.95 -5.64 -7.42
CA THR A 302 -30.95 -6.70 -7.65
C THR A 302 -31.18 -6.96 -9.14
N ASN A 303 -31.30 -5.90 -9.96
CA ASN A 303 -31.50 -6.04 -11.41
C ASN A 303 -30.27 -6.65 -12.10
N THR A 304 -29.06 -6.28 -11.66
CA THR A 304 -27.81 -6.79 -12.22
C THR A 304 -27.62 -8.27 -11.88
N LYS A 305 -27.93 -8.70 -10.64
CA LYS A 305 -27.91 -10.11 -10.23
C LYS A 305 -28.84 -10.98 -11.08
N SER A 306 -30.06 -10.49 -11.35
CA SER A 306 -30.99 -11.20 -12.23
C SER A 306 -30.49 -11.29 -13.67
N TYR A 307 -29.69 -10.33 -14.12
CA TYR A 307 -29.14 -10.31 -15.48
C TYR A 307 -27.88 -11.17 -15.65
N LEU A 308 -27.06 -11.25 -14.59
CA LEU A 308 -25.82 -12.02 -14.48
C LEU A 308 -25.94 -13.14 -13.43
N PRO A 309 -26.69 -14.22 -13.71
CA PRO A 309 -26.77 -15.34 -12.79
C PRO A 309 -25.39 -15.99 -12.62
N GLY A 310 -24.97 -16.21 -11.37
CA GLY A 310 -23.68 -16.80 -11.03
C GLY A 310 -22.55 -15.79 -10.74
N THR A 311 -22.79 -14.49 -10.94
CA THR A 311 -21.87 -13.41 -10.56
C THR A 311 -22.28 -12.83 -9.21
N ARG A 312 -21.33 -12.57 -8.29
CA ARG A 312 -21.62 -11.80 -7.08
C ARG A 312 -21.64 -10.31 -7.42
N VAL A 313 -22.60 -9.58 -6.89
CA VAL A 313 -22.79 -8.16 -7.21
C VAL A 313 -22.68 -7.30 -5.95
N SER A 314 -21.93 -6.22 -6.04
CA SER A 314 -21.80 -5.23 -4.96
C SER A 314 -21.65 -3.80 -5.50
N TYR A 315 -21.35 -2.86 -4.61
CA TYR A 315 -21.06 -1.46 -4.85
C TYR A 315 -19.80 -1.10 -4.07
N ALA A 316 -18.79 -0.55 -4.73
CA ALA A 316 -17.51 -0.20 -4.09
C ALA A 316 -17.63 1.18 -3.41
N ALA A 317 -17.93 1.17 -2.11
CA ALA A 317 -18.07 2.40 -1.36
C ALA A 317 -16.72 3.02 -1.04
N ASP A 318 -16.65 4.34 -1.06
CA ASP A 318 -15.51 5.07 -0.51
C ASP A 318 -15.33 4.71 0.97
N TRP A 319 -14.08 4.68 1.46
CA TRP A 319 -13.77 4.43 2.87
C TRP A 319 -14.49 5.38 3.84
N SER A 320 -14.89 6.58 3.41
CA SER A 320 -15.69 7.53 4.20
C SER A 320 -17.21 7.38 4.01
N GLU A 321 -17.65 6.55 3.07
CA GLU A 321 -19.05 6.35 2.67
C GLU A 321 -19.68 5.10 3.28
N TYR A 322 -18.93 4.00 3.36
CA TYR A 322 -19.50 2.67 3.58
C TYR A 322 -20.25 2.50 4.92
N HIS A 323 -19.78 3.19 5.96
CA HIS A 323 -20.13 2.97 7.35
C HIS A 323 -21.48 3.59 7.75
N SER A 324 -21.58 4.93 7.76
CA SER A 324 -22.77 5.68 8.14
C SER A 324 -22.71 7.15 7.71
N HIS A 325 -23.84 7.84 7.76
CA HIS A 325 -23.97 9.27 7.55
C HIS A 325 -24.32 9.97 8.86
N GLN A 326 -23.59 11.05 9.17
CA GLN A 326 -23.84 11.94 10.31
C GLN A 326 -24.37 13.28 9.77
N PRO A 327 -25.69 13.53 9.79
CA PRO A 327 -26.25 14.78 9.29
C PRO A 327 -25.80 15.99 10.11
N ALA A 328 -25.73 17.18 9.50
CA ALA A 328 -25.32 18.42 10.18
C ALA A 328 -26.16 18.78 11.42
N GLY A 329 -27.40 18.31 11.51
CA GLY A 329 -28.28 18.48 12.68
C GLY A 329 -28.01 17.50 13.83
N GLY A 330 -26.98 16.66 13.73
CA GLY A 330 -26.62 15.64 14.71
C GLY A 330 -27.26 14.27 14.43
N GLY A 331 -26.83 13.28 15.23
CA GLY A 331 -27.25 11.88 15.10
C GLY A 331 -26.37 11.09 14.14
N LEU A 332 -26.76 9.82 13.93
CA LEU A 332 -26.06 8.87 13.07
C LEU A 332 -27.07 7.96 12.39
N VAL A 333 -26.96 7.87 11.06
CA VAL A 333 -27.82 7.00 10.26
C VAL A 333 -26.95 6.05 9.47
N PHE A 334 -27.14 4.75 9.64
CA PHE A 334 -26.52 3.73 8.79
C PHE A 334 -27.26 3.69 7.43
N ASN A 335 -27.12 4.78 6.67
CA ASN A 335 -27.86 5.02 5.43
C ASN A 335 -27.58 3.95 4.37
N MET A 336 -26.36 3.38 4.36
CA MET A 336 -25.93 2.39 3.38
C MET A 336 -26.47 0.97 3.65
N ASP A 337 -27.02 0.69 4.82
CA ASP A 337 -27.43 -0.68 5.20
C ASP A 337 -28.46 -1.29 4.26
N GLN A 338 -29.35 -0.47 3.67
CA GLN A 338 -30.31 -0.94 2.67
C GLN A 338 -29.61 -1.46 1.41
N LEU A 339 -28.54 -0.78 0.97
CA LEU A 339 -27.72 -1.24 -0.15
C LEU A 339 -26.93 -2.48 0.26
N TRP A 340 -26.33 -2.47 1.45
CA TRP A 340 -25.60 -3.63 1.95
C TRP A 340 -26.47 -4.86 2.04
N ALA A 341 -27.74 -4.76 2.45
CA ALA A 341 -28.68 -5.88 2.44
C ALA A 341 -28.87 -6.49 1.04
N ALA A 342 -28.84 -5.68 -0.03
CA ALA A 342 -28.98 -6.14 -1.42
C ALA A 342 -27.69 -6.75 -2.01
N CYS A 343 -26.51 -6.26 -1.60
CA CYS A 343 -25.21 -6.72 -2.08
C CYS A 343 -24.84 -8.12 -1.57
N ASP A 344 -24.05 -8.85 -2.35
CA ASP A 344 -23.52 -10.17 -1.98
C ASP A 344 -22.34 -10.08 -0.99
N PHE A 345 -21.61 -8.96 -1.00
CA PHE A 345 -20.51 -8.62 -0.09
C PHE A 345 -20.45 -7.11 0.14
N VAL A 346 -19.78 -6.63 1.19
CA VAL A 346 -19.52 -5.20 1.40
C VAL A 346 -18.19 -4.84 0.73
N ALA A 347 -18.24 -4.03 -0.33
CA ALA A 347 -17.03 -3.57 -1.01
C ALA A 347 -16.63 -2.18 -0.51
N ILE A 348 -15.34 -2.02 -0.19
CA ILE A 348 -14.77 -0.77 0.32
C ILE A 348 -13.52 -0.45 -0.49
N ASP A 349 -13.48 0.75 -1.07
CA ASP A 349 -12.25 1.37 -1.57
C ASP A 349 -11.50 1.94 -0.36
N ASN A 350 -10.59 1.15 0.17
CA ASN A 350 -9.99 1.34 1.49
C ASN A 350 -8.74 2.23 1.42
N TYR A 351 -8.94 3.50 1.77
CA TYR A 351 -7.88 4.50 1.88
C TYR A 351 -7.75 5.06 3.30
N LEU A 352 -8.05 4.25 4.32
CA LEU A 352 -7.91 4.64 5.73
C LEU A 352 -6.43 4.92 6.07
N PRO A 353 -6.12 6.05 6.75
CA PRO A 353 -4.76 6.42 7.08
C PRO A 353 -4.15 5.48 8.12
N LEU A 354 -2.87 5.13 7.99
CA LEU A 354 -2.16 4.33 8.98
C LEU A 354 -1.16 5.15 9.80
N THR A 355 -0.94 6.40 9.44
CA THR A 355 0.05 7.25 10.10
C THR A 355 -0.49 8.66 10.33
N ASP A 356 0.05 9.33 11.33
CA ASP A 356 -0.11 10.76 11.54
C ASP A 356 1.28 11.40 11.77
N TRP A 357 2.25 10.99 10.94
CA TRP A 357 3.64 11.39 11.08
C TRP A 357 3.86 12.84 10.62
N ARG A 358 4.89 13.51 11.16
CA ARG A 358 5.36 14.84 10.73
C ARG A 358 6.88 14.79 10.47
N ASN A 359 7.33 15.39 9.38
CA ASN A 359 8.77 15.50 9.06
C ASN A 359 9.49 16.61 9.84
N SER A 360 8.73 17.60 10.34
CA SER A 360 9.28 18.79 11.00
C SER A 360 8.35 19.26 12.11
N GLY A 361 8.91 19.89 13.15
CA GLY A 361 8.16 20.36 14.32
C GLY A 361 7.84 19.24 15.31
N SER A 362 6.90 19.52 16.21
CA SER A 362 6.41 18.51 17.16
C SER A 362 5.71 17.38 16.40
N ASN A 363 6.16 16.15 16.63
CA ASN A 363 5.57 14.95 16.07
C ASN A 363 5.27 13.95 17.19
N ILE A 364 4.01 13.90 17.65
CA ILE A 364 3.56 12.98 18.70
C ILE A 364 3.80 11.51 18.30
N ASP A 365 3.76 11.20 17.00
CA ASP A 365 3.92 9.83 16.50
C ASP A 365 5.38 9.38 16.42
N SER A 366 6.33 10.33 16.37
CA SER A 366 7.76 10.02 16.55
C SER A 366 8.08 9.51 17.96
N GLU A 367 7.14 9.68 18.89
CA GLU A 367 7.22 9.16 20.24
C GLU A 367 6.65 7.73 20.33
N ILE A 368 5.80 7.32 19.37
CA ILE A 368 5.20 5.98 19.26
C ILE A 368 6.10 5.04 18.45
N ALA A 369 6.64 5.53 17.33
CA ALA A 369 7.39 4.74 16.36
C ALA A 369 8.68 5.43 15.93
N PHE A 370 9.66 4.64 15.48
CA PHE A 370 10.97 5.18 15.07
C PHE A 370 10.91 5.92 13.73
N SER A 371 9.98 5.50 12.88
CA SER A 371 9.89 5.87 11.48
C SER A 371 8.44 5.74 11.00
N PRO A 372 8.02 6.52 9.99
CA PRO A 372 6.71 6.33 9.40
C PRO A 372 6.58 5.00 8.63
N TYR A 373 7.70 4.29 8.37
CA TYR A 373 7.71 2.96 7.73
C TYR A 373 7.70 1.80 8.73
N ASP A 374 7.68 2.07 10.04
CA ASP A 374 7.75 1.02 11.06
C ASP A 374 6.55 0.07 10.95
N GLU A 375 6.82 -1.20 10.68
CA GLU A 375 5.77 -2.20 10.39
C GLU A 375 4.79 -2.36 11.55
N THR A 376 5.31 -2.41 12.80
CA THR A 376 4.46 -2.55 13.99
C THR A 376 3.56 -1.34 14.15
N TYR A 377 4.10 -0.13 14.00
CA TYR A 377 3.32 1.10 14.04
C TYR A 377 2.22 1.16 12.98
N LEU A 378 2.54 0.80 11.73
CA LEU A 378 1.56 0.76 10.65
C LEU A 378 0.45 -0.28 10.94
N ARG A 379 0.84 -1.47 11.43
CA ARG A 379 -0.09 -2.56 11.75
C ARG A 379 -0.97 -2.27 12.95
N ASP A 380 -0.42 -1.68 14.01
CA ASP A 380 -1.17 -1.26 15.19
C ASP A 380 -2.22 -0.21 14.83
N ASN A 381 -1.92 0.64 13.84
CA ASN A 381 -2.88 1.59 13.30
C ASN A 381 -3.88 0.98 12.32
N ILE A 382 -3.90 -0.31 11.97
CA ILE A 382 -4.98 -0.84 11.11
C ILE A 382 -6.32 -0.86 11.86
N GLU A 383 -6.31 -1.32 13.11
CA GLU A 383 -7.45 -1.25 14.03
C GLU A 383 -7.16 -0.25 15.17
N GLY A 384 -6.63 0.93 14.79
CA GLY A 384 -6.21 2.00 15.70
C GLY A 384 -5.99 3.35 14.99
N GLY A 385 -5.64 4.38 15.75
CA GLY A 385 -5.26 5.70 15.22
C GLY A 385 -6.43 6.56 14.74
N GLU A 386 -6.20 7.38 13.70
CA GLU A 386 -7.23 8.28 13.16
C GLU A 386 -8.44 7.46 12.67
N TYR A 387 -9.65 7.96 12.97
CA TYR A 387 -10.96 7.34 12.70
C TYR A 387 -11.28 6.06 13.48
N TYR A 388 -10.38 5.62 14.37
CA TYR A 388 -10.61 4.53 15.32
C TYR A 388 -10.54 5.05 16.77
N ASP A 389 -9.38 5.52 17.19
CA ASP A 389 -9.16 6.03 18.56
C ASP A 389 -9.56 7.50 18.66
N TRP A 390 -9.33 8.27 17.60
CA TRP A 390 -9.49 9.72 17.60
C TRP A 390 -9.76 10.28 16.20
N TYR A 391 -10.20 11.54 16.13
CA TYR A 391 -10.31 12.33 14.90
C TYR A 391 -9.83 13.78 15.14
N TYR A 392 -9.70 14.56 14.07
CA TYR A 392 -9.47 16.00 14.16
C TYR A 392 -10.77 16.78 13.95
N ALA A 393 -11.16 17.59 14.94
CA ALA A 393 -12.36 18.43 14.86
C ALA A 393 -12.19 19.65 13.94
N SER A 394 -10.95 20.06 13.67
CA SER A 394 -10.64 21.17 12.77
C SER A 394 -9.28 20.99 12.08
N SER A 395 -9.03 21.76 11.02
CA SER A 395 -7.72 21.82 10.37
C SER A 395 -6.63 22.33 11.32
N ASN A 396 -6.97 23.23 12.25
CA ASN A 396 -6.04 23.71 13.27
C ASN A 396 -5.65 22.58 14.24
N ASP A 397 -6.62 21.74 14.62
CA ASP A 397 -6.36 20.57 15.46
C ASP A 397 -5.45 19.57 14.75
N ARG A 398 -5.64 19.34 13.44
CA ARG A 398 -4.75 18.50 12.62
C ARG A 398 -3.32 19.02 12.62
N THR A 399 -3.15 20.34 12.39
CA THR A 399 -1.83 21.00 12.39
C THR A 399 -1.12 20.84 13.74
N ASN A 400 -1.85 20.98 14.85
CA ASN A 400 -1.28 20.92 16.21
C ASN A 400 -1.27 19.50 16.81
N GLN A 401 -1.74 18.49 16.07
CA GLN A 401 -1.99 17.13 16.56
C GLN A 401 -2.91 17.07 17.81
N THR A 402 -3.90 17.97 17.90
CA THR A 402 -4.94 17.95 18.92
C THR A 402 -5.99 16.88 18.59
N ARG A 403 -5.80 15.67 19.11
CA ARG A 403 -6.64 14.51 18.83
C ARG A 403 -7.89 14.48 19.70
N THR A 404 -9.08 14.43 19.10
CA THR A 404 -10.36 14.26 19.81
C THR A 404 -10.73 12.78 19.88
N PRO A 405 -10.92 12.18 21.07
CA PRO A 405 -11.27 10.76 21.20
C PRO A 405 -12.59 10.40 20.51
N ILE A 406 -12.68 9.16 20.01
CA ILE A 406 -13.92 8.56 19.51
C ILE A 406 -14.40 7.50 20.49
N ASP A 407 -15.48 7.81 21.18
CA ASP A 407 -16.15 6.87 22.08
C ASP A 407 -17.11 5.98 21.28
N HIS A 408 -16.93 4.66 21.38
CA HIS A 408 -17.79 3.61 20.81
C HIS A 408 -17.67 3.39 19.29
N TRP A 409 -17.70 2.11 18.88
CA TRP A 409 -17.56 1.68 17.48
C TRP A 409 -18.53 2.32 16.48
N ARG A 410 -19.73 2.75 16.90
CA ARG A 410 -20.71 3.37 15.99
C ARG A 410 -20.20 4.67 15.40
N TRP A 411 -19.21 5.30 16.02
CA TRP A 411 -18.61 6.55 15.54
C TRP A 411 -17.22 6.34 14.93
N ARG A 412 -16.70 5.10 14.99
CA ARG A 412 -15.37 4.74 14.51
C ARG A 412 -15.44 4.26 13.07
N GLN A 413 -15.35 5.20 12.12
CA GLN A 413 -15.35 4.91 10.68
C GLN A 413 -14.31 3.86 10.28
N LYS A 414 -13.24 3.66 11.05
CA LYS A 414 -12.19 2.68 10.76
C LYS A 414 -12.41 1.31 11.43
N ASP A 415 -13.32 1.23 12.39
CA ASP A 415 -13.61 0.00 13.15
C ASP A 415 -14.52 -0.93 12.34
N ILE A 416 -14.02 -1.37 11.18
CA ILE A 416 -14.72 -2.24 10.23
C ILE A 416 -15.16 -3.53 10.92
N ARG A 417 -14.32 -4.06 11.83
CA ARG A 417 -14.61 -5.29 12.56
C ARG A 417 -15.80 -5.15 13.50
N SER A 418 -15.84 -4.11 14.33
CA SER A 418 -16.98 -3.92 15.23
C SER A 418 -18.23 -3.54 14.46
N TRP A 419 -18.12 -2.74 13.39
CA TRP A 419 -19.24 -2.49 12.46
C TRP A 419 -19.80 -3.81 11.93
N TRP A 420 -18.94 -4.69 11.40
CA TRP A 420 -19.35 -5.99 10.87
C TRP A 420 -19.97 -6.92 11.92
N LYS A 421 -19.44 -6.94 13.15
CA LYS A 421 -19.89 -7.84 14.23
C LYS A 421 -21.21 -7.47 14.88
N ASN A 422 -21.69 -6.23 14.73
CA ASN A 422 -22.80 -5.73 15.52
C ASN A 422 -24.04 -5.46 14.65
N ASN A 423 -25.21 -5.59 15.26
CA ASN A 423 -26.44 -5.06 14.68
C ASN A 423 -26.38 -3.53 14.71
N HIS A 424 -26.86 -2.90 13.64
CA HIS A 424 -26.84 -1.46 13.50
C HIS A 424 -28.13 -0.84 14.01
N TYR A 425 -27.99 0.24 14.76
CA TYR A 425 -29.10 1.01 15.32
C TYR A 425 -28.83 2.50 15.10
N ASN A 426 -29.71 3.16 14.35
CA ASN A 426 -29.59 4.60 14.12
C ASN A 426 -29.64 5.38 15.44
N VAL A 427 -28.96 6.51 15.48
CA VAL A 427 -28.94 7.44 16.61
C VAL A 427 -29.64 8.73 16.18
N SER A 428 -30.64 9.17 16.94
CA SER A 428 -31.33 10.42 16.66
C SER A 428 -30.43 11.64 16.93
N ALA A 429 -30.84 12.81 16.46
CA ALA A 429 -30.15 14.08 16.75
C ALA A 429 -30.02 14.37 18.25
N ALA A 430 -30.94 13.85 19.08
CA ALA A 430 -30.88 13.97 20.54
C ALA A 430 -29.97 12.92 21.21
N GLY A 431 -29.24 12.11 20.44
CA GLY A 431 -28.35 11.06 20.96
C GLY A 431 -29.06 9.77 21.38
N VAL A 432 -30.35 9.62 21.07
CA VAL A 432 -31.12 8.42 21.45
C VAL A 432 -30.93 7.33 20.41
N VAL A 433 -30.44 6.17 20.85
CA VAL A 433 -30.29 4.96 20.02
C VAL A 433 -31.66 4.34 19.75
N SER A 434 -31.95 4.05 18.48
CA SER A 434 -33.16 3.35 18.05
C SER A 434 -33.28 1.97 18.72
N THR A 435 -34.50 1.56 19.08
CA THR A 435 -34.79 0.20 19.55
C THR A 435 -34.93 -0.80 18.41
N THR A 436 -35.11 -0.31 17.18
CA THR A 436 -35.23 -1.13 15.96
C THR A 436 -33.91 -1.11 15.20
N ALA A 437 -33.40 -2.30 14.90
CA ALA A 437 -32.20 -2.47 14.08
C ALA A 437 -32.49 -2.08 12.62
N THR A 438 -31.45 -1.71 11.89
CA THR A 438 -31.55 -1.48 10.44
C THR A 438 -31.65 -2.82 9.68
N SER A 439 -31.55 -2.76 8.34
CA SER A 439 -31.53 -3.96 7.49
C SER A 439 -30.20 -4.71 7.48
N TRP A 440 -29.15 -4.18 8.15
CA TRP A 440 -27.89 -4.90 8.30
C TRP A 440 -28.03 -6.10 9.23
N THR A 441 -27.42 -7.21 8.83
CA THR A 441 -27.31 -8.42 9.66
C THR A 441 -25.85 -8.57 10.07
N ALA A 442 -25.60 -8.55 11.38
CA ALA A 442 -24.27 -8.78 11.95
C ALA A 442 -23.63 -10.05 11.37
N GLN A 443 -22.39 -9.92 10.92
CA GLN A 443 -21.58 -11.00 10.37
C GLN A 443 -22.20 -11.70 9.14
N GLY A 444 -23.18 -11.06 8.49
CA GLY A 444 -23.99 -11.72 7.46
C GLY A 444 -23.30 -11.89 6.10
N LYS A 445 -22.25 -11.11 5.81
CA LYS A 445 -21.52 -11.14 4.54
C LYS A 445 -20.07 -10.69 4.71
N PRO A 446 -19.14 -11.15 3.85
CA PRO A 446 -17.75 -10.73 3.92
C PRO A 446 -17.58 -9.28 3.49
N VAL A 447 -16.46 -8.69 3.91
CA VAL A 447 -15.96 -7.40 3.47
C VAL A 447 -14.82 -7.64 2.47
N VAL A 448 -14.84 -6.93 1.36
CA VAL A 448 -13.84 -6.95 0.29
C VAL A 448 -13.24 -5.56 0.17
N PHE A 449 -11.91 -5.47 0.19
CA PHE A 449 -11.23 -4.23 -0.15
C PHE A 449 -11.03 -4.18 -1.66
N THR A 450 -11.91 -3.47 -2.36
CA THR A 450 -11.92 -3.38 -3.83
C THR A 450 -10.78 -2.53 -4.36
N GLU A 451 -10.35 -1.55 -3.57
CA GLU A 451 -9.12 -0.79 -3.75
C GLU A 451 -8.36 -0.71 -2.42
N LEU A 452 -7.04 -0.83 -2.48
CA LEU A 452 -6.14 -0.64 -1.34
C LEU A 452 -4.79 -0.13 -1.86
N GLY A 453 -4.32 0.99 -1.33
CA GLY A 453 -3.00 1.52 -1.62
C GLY A 453 -2.81 2.93 -1.07
N CYS A 454 -1.61 3.47 -1.26
CA CYS A 454 -1.32 4.88 -1.02
C CYS A 454 -0.46 5.44 -2.16
N PRO A 455 -0.40 6.78 -2.35
CA PRO A 455 0.48 7.36 -3.35
C PRO A 455 1.95 7.05 -3.01
N ALA A 456 2.79 6.91 -4.04
CA ALA A 456 4.25 6.77 -3.91
C ALA A 456 4.90 8.13 -3.59
N VAL A 457 4.45 8.75 -2.50
CA VAL A 457 4.87 10.07 -2.02
C VAL A 457 5.22 9.97 -0.55
N ASN A 458 6.17 10.78 -0.11
CA ASN A 458 6.56 10.88 1.29
C ASN A 458 5.32 11.03 2.18
N LEU A 459 5.24 10.22 3.24
CA LEU A 459 4.06 10.16 4.12
C LEU A 459 2.74 9.79 3.42
N GLY A 460 2.78 9.02 2.34
CA GLY A 460 1.61 8.46 1.66
C GLY A 460 0.57 7.84 2.59
N ALA A 461 1.02 7.16 3.65
CA ALA A 461 0.15 6.56 4.66
C ALA A 461 -0.63 7.56 5.55
N ASN A 462 -0.26 8.85 5.57
CA ASN A 462 -1.00 9.89 6.31
C ASN A 462 -2.34 10.23 5.66
N GLN A 463 -2.42 10.10 4.34
CA GLN A 463 -3.63 10.39 3.59
C GLN A 463 -3.66 9.53 2.30
N PRO A 464 -3.95 8.23 2.42
CA PRO A 464 -3.79 7.29 1.32
C PRO A 464 -4.68 7.57 0.09
N ASN A 465 -5.77 8.32 0.28
CA ASN A 465 -6.77 8.58 -0.77
C ASN A 465 -6.36 9.67 -1.78
N VAL A 466 -5.35 10.50 -1.46
CA VAL A 466 -4.98 11.62 -2.35
C VAL A 466 -4.00 11.19 -3.43
N PHE A 467 -4.05 11.89 -4.56
CA PHE A 467 -3.15 11.72 -5.68
C PHE A 467 -2.70 13.09 -6.20
N VAL A 468 -1.57 13.12 -6.90
CA VAL A 468 -1.05 14.32 -7.55
C VAL A 468 -1.42 14.27 -9.03
N ASP A 469 -2.19 15.27 -9.47
CA ASP A 469 -2.60 15.43 -10.86
C ASP A 469 -2.91 16.90 -11.15
N ALA A 470 -1.96 17.65 -11.69
CA ALA A 470 -2.00 19.12 -11.71
C ALA A 470 -3.27 19.74 -12.34
N LYS A 471 -4.01 19.00 -13.18
CA LYS A 471 -5.27 19.46 -13.76
C LYS A 471 -6.49 19.31 -12.84
N SER A 472 -6.48 18.34 -11.93
CA SER A 472 -7.63 18.01 -11.09
C SER A 472 -7.75 18.93 -9.88
N SER A 473 -8.98 19.30 -9.54
CA SER A 473 -9.31 20.00 -8.29
C SER A 473 -9.08 19.16 -7.04
N GLU A 474 -8.88 17.85 -7.18
CA GLU A 474 -8.62 16.93 -6.05
C GLU A 474 -7.12 16.63 -5.91
N SER A 475 -6.26 17.27 -6.71
CA SER A 475 -4.82 17.10 -6.63
C SER A 475 -4.26 17.60 -5.30
N ALA A 476 -3.72 16.68 -4.51
CA ALA A 476 -3.11 16.98 -3.24
C ALA A 476 -1.93 16.05 -2.95
N VAL A 477 -1.00 16.53 -2.13
CA VAL A 477 -0.01 15.68 -1.48
C VAL A 477 -0.54 15.26 -0.11
N PRO A 478 -0.11 14.10 0.43
CA PRO A 478 -0.55 13.65 1.74
C PRO A 478 -0.27 14.70 2.83
N TYR A 479 -1.08 14.69 3.89
CA TYR A 479 -0.89 15.63 4.99
C TYR A 479 0.56 15.65 5.50
N PHE A 480 1.13 16.86 5.58
CA PHE A 480 2.49 17.13 6.07
C PHE A 480 3.63 16.50 5.26
N SER A 481 3.32 15.93 4.09
CA SER A 481 4.29 15.48 3.13
C SER A 481 5.12 16.64 2.58
N ASN A 482 6.39 16.37 2.25
CA ASN A 482 7.20 17.27 1.44
C ASN A 482 6.96 17.11 -0.08
N GLY A 483 6.09 16.19 -0.50
CA GLY A 483 5.73 15.96 -1.89
C GLY A 483 6.79 15.21 -2.73
N ASN A 484 7.87 14.75 -2.11
CA ASN A 484 8.89 13.93 -2.77
C ASN A 484 8.36 12.52 -3.05
N GLN A 485 8.87 11.90 -4.12
CA GLN A 485 8.57 10.52 -4.44
C GLN A 485 9.11 9.57 -3.35
N ASP A 486 8.31 8.58 -2.98
CA ASP A 486 8.63 7.63 -1.92
C ASP A 486 7.91 6.28 -2.13
N PRO A 487 8.44 5.40 -2.98
CA PRO A 487 7.86 4.06 -3.19
C PRO A 487 8.05 3.15 -1.97
N ALA A 488 8.98 3.45 -1.06
CA ALA A 488 9.18 2.67 0.16
C ALA A 488 7.99 2.83 1.12
N MET A 489 7.43 4.05 1.23
CA MET A 489 6.18 4.28 1.97
C MET A 489 5.03 3.46 1.40
N GLN A 490 4.87 3.47 0.08
CA GLN A 490 3.83 2.70 -0.60
C GLN A 490 3.95 1.21 -0.31
N ARG A 491 5.16 0.66 -0.39
CA ARG A 491 5.41 -0.74 -0.06
C ARG A 491 5.08 -1.06 1.40
N ALA A 492 5.60 -0.26 2.34
CA ALA A 492 5.38 -0.47 3.77
C ALA A 492 3.88 -0.44 4.14
N TYR A 493 3.11 0.49 3.55
CA TYR A 493 1.66 0.58 3.73
C TYR A 493 0.95 -0.71 3.30
N ILE A 494 1.27 -1.21 2.10
CA ILE A 494 0.63 -2.42 1.55
C ILE A 494 1.05 -3.66 2.36
N GLU A 495 2.33 -3.81 2.68
CA GLU A 495 2.83 -4.92 3.48
C GLU A 495 2.18 -4.96 4.87
N ALA A 496 1.95 -3.81 5.50
CA ALA A 496 1.25 -3.73 6.78
C ALA A 496 -0.18 -4.28 6.68
N TRP A 497 -0.97 -3.82 5.71
CA TRP A 497 -2.34 -4.31 5.50
C TRP A 497 -2.39 -5.81 5.20
N LEU A 498 -1.56 -6.29 4.26
CA LEU A 498 -1.57 -7.68 3.85
C LEU A 498 -1.02 -8.61 4.94
N SER A 499 -0.02 -8.20 5.71
CA SER A 499 0.54 -9.04 6.79
C SER A 499 -0.41 -9.09 7.99
N TYR A 500 -1.07 -7.97 8.31
CA TYR A 500 -2.03 -7.90 9.40
C TYR A 500 -3.23 -8.82 9.17
N TRP A 501 -3.92 -8.69 8.04
CA TRP A 501 -5.10 -9.52 7.76
C TRP A 501 -4.74 -10.97 7.46
N ARG A 502 -3.49 -11.28 7.12
CA ARG A 502 -3.06 -12.68 7.05
C ARG A 502 -3.06 -13.37 8.42
N VAL A 503 -2.80 -12.62 9.49
CA VAL A 503 -2.63 -13.15 10.86
C VAL A 503 -3.85 -12.91 11.75
N TYR A 504 -4.48 -11.73 11.66
CA TYR A 504 -5.51 -11.26 12.59
C TYR A 504 -6.93 -11.25 12.01
N ASN A 505 -7.11 -11.79 10.80
CA ASN A 505 -8.43 -11.91 10.20
C ASN A 505 -9.26 -13.01 10.88
N GLU A 506 -10.58 -12.84 10.83
CA GLU A 506 -11.54 -13.81 11.34
C GLU A 506 -12.22 -14.54 10.18
N PRO A 507 -12.59 -15.82 10.35
CA PRO A 507 -13.33 -16.55 9.32
C PRO A 507 -14.61 -15.80 8.90
N GLY A 508 -14.75 -15.58 7.59
CA GLY A 508 -15.92 -14.91 7.01
C GLY A 508 -15.94 -13.39 7.12
N PHE A 509 -14.89 -12.76 7.67
CA PHE A 509 -14.81 -11.31 7.81
C PHE A 509 -14.18 -10.62 6.58
N ILE A 510 -12.85 -10.51 6.50
CA ILE A 510 -12.17 -9.96 5.32
C ILE A 510 -11.92 -11.08 4.32
N GLU A 511 -12.31 -10.90 3.06
CA GLU A 511 -11.95 -11.81 1.97
C GLU A 511 -10.54 -11.49 1.47
N TYR A 512 -9.53 -12.08 2.13
CA TYR A 512 -8.11 -11.76 1.91
C TYR A 512 -7.66 -11.87 0.44
N ASP A 513 -8.08 -12.93 -0.25
CA ASP A 513 -7.73 -13.18 -1.65
C ASP A 513 -8.34 -12.15 -2.63
N SER A 514 -9.24 -11.29 -2.14
CA SER A 514 -9.93 -10.26 -2.90
C SER A 514 -9.54 -8.84 -2.45
N ILE A 515 -8.45 -8.68 -1.69
CA ILE A 515 -7.85 -7.36 -1.39
C ILE A 515 -7.17 -6.83 -2.66
N GLY A 516 -7.88 -5.98 -3.41
CA GLY A 516 -7.44 -5.42 -4.69
C GLY A 516 -6.43 -4.29 -4.50
N LEU A 517 -5.17 -4.53 -4.86
CA LEU A 517 -4.14 -3.48 -4.78
C LEU A 517 -4.31 -2.46 -5.90
N TRP A 518 -4.39 -1.17 -5.53
CA TRP A 518 -4.45 -0.05 -6.46
C TRP A 518 -3.02 0.51 -6.67
N ALA A 519 -2.43 0.46 -7.87
CA ALA A 519 -2.99 -0.04 -9.14
C ALA A 519 -1.95 -0.57 -10.14
N TRP A 520 -2.40 -1.41 -11.08
CA TRP A 520 -1.62 -1.91 -12.21
C TRP A 520 -2.14 -1.40 -13.55
N ASP A 521 -1.28 -0.83 -14.39
CA ASP A 521 -1.64 -0.24 -15.68
C ASP A 521 -1.57 -1.26 -16.82
N ALA A 522 -2.62 -1.33 -17.64
CA ALA A 522 -2.63 -2.15 -18.85
C ALA A 522 -1.62 -1.66 -19.90
N ARG A 523 -1.17 -0.41 -19.82
CA ARG A 523 -0.05 0.09 -20.62
C ARG A 523 1.26 -0.46 -20.02
N PRO A 524 2.08 -1.18 -20.81
CA PRO A 524 3.22 -1.92 -20.28
C PRO A 524 4.36 -1.00 -19.84
N TYR A 525 5.01 -1.35 -18.74
CA TYR A 525 6.28 -0.74 -18.31
C TYR A 525 7.45 -1.24 -19.18
N PRO A 526 8.45 -0.40 -19.51
CA PRO A 526 8.57 1.04 -19.21
C PRO A 526 7.87 1.95 -20.23
N THR A 527 7.24 1.40 -21.27
CA THR A 527 6.60 2.18 -22.34
C THR A 527 5.71 3.27 -21.74
N PHE A 528 4.79 2.90 -20.84
CA PHE A 528 4.24 3.85 -19.88
C PHE A 528 5.12 3.80 -18.60
N PRO A 529 5.58 4.94 -18.07
CA PRO A 529 5.26 6.32 -18.47
C PRO A 529 6.21 6.95 -19.51
N SER A 530 7.17 6.23 -20.10
CA SER A 530 8.21 6.85 -20.96
C SER A 530 7.68 7.56 -22.22
N ARG A 531 6.53 7.16 -22.77
CA ARG A 531 5.91 7.78 -23.96
C ARG A 531 5.00 8.96 -23.60
N SER A 532 5.55 9.98 -22.94
CA SER A 532 4.84 11.23 -22.60
C SER A 532 4.48 12.09 -23.82
N ASP A 533 5.09 11.80 -24.97
CA ASP A 533 4.67 12.29 -26.28
C ASP A 533 3.26 11.80 -26.64
N PHE A 534 2.92 10.56 -26.24
CA PHE A 534 1.64 9.92 -26.54
C PHE A 534 0.63 10.06 -25.39
N TRP A 535 1.01 9.73 -24.16
CA TRP A 535 0.11 9.76 -23.00
C TRP A 535 0.29 11.04 -22.14
N GLY A 536 -0.79 11.79 -21.98
CA GLY A 536 -0.79 13.07 -21.25
C GLY A 536 -0.69 12.96 -19.73
N ASP A 537 -0.85 11.76 -19.16
CA ASP A 537 -0.85 11.49 -17.72
C ASP A 537 0.46 10.86 -17.20
N SER A 538 1.50 10.80 -18.03
CA SER A 538 2.76 10.13 -17.72
C SER A 538 3.43 10.65 -16.42
N ASP A 539 3.35 11.96 -16.16
CA ASP A 539 3.93 12.58 -14.97
C ASP A 539 3.27 12.12 -13.66
N ASN A 540 2.00 11.71 -13.73
CA ASN A 540 1.25 11.23 -12.56
C ASN A 540 1.77 9.89 -12.07
N TRP A 541 2.40 9.08 -12.94
CA TRP A 541 2.99 7.80 -12.54
C TRP A 541 3.90 8.02 -11.34
N LEU A 542 4.87 8.95 -11.42
CA LEU A 542 5.93 9.19 -10.42
C LEU A 542 5.42 9.25 -8.97
N LYS A 543 4.28 9.91 -8.75
CA LYS A 543 3.75 10.21 -7.41
C LYS A 543 2.41 9.54 -7.12
N GLY A 544 1.76 8.94 -8.11
CA GLY A 544 0.50 8.24 -7.90
C GLY A 544 0.68 6.82 -7.38
N HIS A 545 -0.43 6.10 -7.33
CA HIS A 545 -0.53 4.77 -6.73
C HIS A 545 -0.03 3.62 -7.61
N TRP A 546 0.43 3.88 -8.83
CA TRP A 546 0.92 2.85 -9.75
C TRP A 546 1.95 1.92 -9.10
N LEU A 547 1.67 0.62 -9.17
CA LEU A 547 2.56 -0.49 -8.81
C LEU A 547 3.25 -1.09 -10.03
N THR A 548 2.74 -0.85 -11.25
CA THR A 548 3.39 -1.25 -12.50
C THR A 548 4.78 -0.63 -12.61
N GLY A 549 5.79 -1.50 -12.71
CA GLY A 549 7.21 -1.11 -12.64
C GLY A 549 7.74 -0.84 -11.22
N ARG A 550 6.92 -0.86 -10.17
CA ARG A 550 7.31 -0.59 -8.77
C ARG A 550 7.11 -1.72 -7.79
N LEU A 551 6.25 -2.70 -8.10
CA LEU A 551 5.91 -3.78 -7.17
C LEU A 551 7.19 -4.49 -6.70
N VAL A 552 8.11 -4.75 -7.63
CA VAL A 552 9.45 -5.26 -7.37
C VAL A 552 10.43 -4.10 -7.14
N PRO A 553 11.12 -4.04 -5.98
CA PRO A 553 12.14 -3.04 -5.71
C PRO A 553 13.23 -3.07 -6.79
N GLY A 554 13.57 -1.89 -7.34
CA GLY A 554 14.66 -1.74 -8.32
C GLY A 554 14.28 -1.94 -9.79
N ARG A 555 12.99 -2.12 -10.12
CA ARG A 555 12.53 -2.15 -11.53
C ARG A 555 12.13 -0.77 -12.06
N ALA A 556 11.76 0.15 -11.18
CA ALA A 556 11.58 1.56 -11.47
C ALA A 556 12.95 2.24 -11.44
N ILE A 557 13.47 2.61 -12.62
CA ILE A 557 14.58 3.56 -12.90
C ILE A 557 15.53 3.85 -11.72
N GLU A 558 16.80 3.47 -11.90
CA GLU A 558 17.96 3.60 -11.00
C GLU A 558 17.99 4.79 -10.02
N SER A 559 18.63 4.52 -8.87
CA SER A 559 18.96 5.38 -7.72
C SER A 559 17.78 5.66 -6.78
N SER A 560 17.61 5.03 -5.61
CA SER A 560 18.55 4.50 -4.62
C SER A 560 17.83 3.44 -3.77
N PHE A 561 18.58 2.41 -3.32
CA PHE A 561 18.18 1.19 -2.58
C PHE A 561 17.94 -0.08 -3.43
N SER A 562 19.04 -0.60 -4.01
CA SER A 562 19.19 -1.99 -4.46
C SER A 562 20.46 -2.56 -3.82
N GLN A 563 20.37 -3.43 -2.82
CA GLN A 563 21.58 -4.08 -2.31
C GLN A 563 21.32 -5.56 -2.03
N PHE A 564 21.32 -6.35 -3.11
CA PHE A 564 22.01 -7.63 -3.01
C PHE A 564 23.48 -7.41 -3.41
N PHE A 565 24.40 -8.09 -2.75
CA PHE A 565 25.80 -8.11 -3.15
C PHE A 565 26.14 -9.47 -3.71
N ALA A 566 26.60 -9.51 -4.96
CA ALA A 566 26.87 -10.73 -5.69
C ALA A 566 28.35 -10.76 -6.10
N PHE A 567 29.13 -11.64 -5.46
CA PHE A 567 30.56 -11.76 -5.69
C PHE A 567 30.94 -13.17 -6.13
N THR A 568 32.01 -13.30 -6.90
CA THR A 568 32.60 -14.60 -7.24
C THR A 568 34.11 -14.56 -7.03
N ASN A 569 34.69 -15.70 -6.65
CA ASN A 569 36.14 -15.89 -6.63
C ASN A 569 36.72 -16.27 -8.01
N ALA A 570 35.88 -16.32 -9.05
CA ALA A 570 36.35 -16.49 -10.43
C ALA A 570 37.05 -15.23 -10.96
N GLU A 571 37.93 -15.42 -11.94
CA GLU A 571 38.62 -14.31 -12.63
C GLU A 571 37.70 -13.49 -13.56
N LYS A 572 36.49 -13.99 -13.85
CA LYS A 572 35.50 -13.39 -14.75
C LYS A 572 34.11 -13.40 -14.14
N PRO A 573 33.23 -12.43 -14.48
CA PRO A 573 31.86 -12.42 -14.01
C PRO A 573 31.12 -13.71 -14.37
N VAL A 574 30.28 -14.19 -13.47
CA VAL A 574 29.46 -15.39 -13.66
C VAL A 574 28.00 -14.99 -13.54
N MET A 575 27.18 -15.37 -14.52
CA MET A 575 25.73 -15.15 -14.46
C MET A 575 25.00 -16.38 -13.94
N ARG A 576 24.07 -16.16 -13.02
CA ARG A 576 23.19 -17.19 -12.47
C ARG A 576 21.83 -16.58 -12.15
N ASP A 577 20.74 -17.18 -12.64
CA ASP A 577 19.35 -16.73 -12.44
C ASP A 577 19.13 -15.21 -12.65
N GLY A 578 19.75 -14.65 -13.69
CA GLY A 578 19.65 -13.20 -13.99
C GLY A 578 20.52 -12.29 -13.10
N ILE A 579 21.25 -12.84 -12.13
CA ILE A 579 22.20 -12.10 -11.27
C ILE A 579 23.61 -12.26 -11.83
N THR A 580 24.30 -11.14 -12.04
CA THR A 580 25.73 -11.13 -12.40
C THR A 580 26.59 -11.05 -11.15
N PHE A 581 27.33 -12.11 -10.87
CA PHE A 581 28.29 -12.18 -9.78
C PHE A 581 29.63 -11.59 -10.25
N GLN A 582 30.08 -10.53 -9.59
CA GLN A 582 31.29 -9.81 -9.99
C GLN A 582 32.55 -10.45 -9.38
N PRO A 583 33.65 -10.57 -10.13
CA PRO A 583 34.93 -10.99 -9.58
C PRO A 583 35.34 -10.11 -8.41
N TRP A 584 35.58 -10.73 -7.25
CA TRP A 584 36.05 -10.03 -6.07
C TRP A 584 37.00 -10.92 -5.28
N PRO A 585 38.01 -10.37 -4.58
CA PRO A 585 38.80 -11.15 -3.64
C PRO A 585 37.89 -11.64 -2.48
N VAL A 586 37.43 -12.88 -2.58
CA VAL A 586 36.52 -13.53 -1.63
C VAL A 586 36.95 -14.97 -1.35
N GLU A 587 36.93 -15.36 -0.08
CA GLU A 587 37.14 -16.73 0.37
C GLU A 587 36.23 -17.05 1.56
N HIS A 588 35.98 -18.32 1.85
CA HIS A 588 35.26 -18.75 3.06
C HIS A 588 36.04 -19.85 3.78
N GLY A 589 35.82 -20.00 5.09
CA GLY A 589 36.34 -21.13 5.87
C GLY A 589 35.71 -22.47 5.48
N ASP A 590 36.20 -23.57 6.05
CA ASP A 590 35.64 -24.90 5.78
C ASP A 590 34.20 -25.02 6.30
N PHE A 591 33.35 -25.74 5.57
CA PHE A 591 32.01 -26.08 6.05
C PHE A 591 32.12 -27.15 7.14
N SER A 592 31.84 -26.80 8.38
CA SER A 592 31.78 -27.77 9.47
C SER A 592 30.46 -28.55 9.42
N GLN A 593 30.54 -29.87 9.17
CA GLN A 593 29.47 -30.83 9.43
C GLN A 593 29.90 -31.74 10.57
N ASP A 594 29.89 -31.23 11.80
CA ASP A 594 29.79 -32.09 12.96
C ASP A 594 28.31 -32.47 13.12
N GLY A 595 27.98 -33.73 13.41
CA GLY A 595 26.60 -34.23 13.50
C GLY A 595 25.75 -33.63 14.63
N THR A 596 26.19 -32.51 15.20
CA THR A 596 25.55 -31.67 16.20
C THR A 596 25.12 -30.36 15.54
N LEU A 597 23.85 -29.98 15.66
CA LEU A 597 23.30 -28.70 15.15
C LEU A 597 23.96 -27.44 15.77
N ASP A 598 24.86 -27.64 16.73
CA ASP A 598 25.42 -26.64 17.61
C ASP A 598 26.68 -26.02 16.99
N LYS A 599 26.45 -24.97 16.17
CA LYS A 599 27.44 -24.01 15.64
C LYS A 599 28.16 -24.39 14.32
N SER A 600 27.40 -24.64 13.26
CA SER A 600 27.90 -24.50 11.90
C SER A 600 27.90 -23.02 11.45
N GLY A 601 28.79 -22.23 12.08
CA GLY A 601 29.10 -20.88 11.64
C GLY A 601 30.02 -20.90 10.41
N LEU A 602 29.93 -19.89 9.55
CA LEU A 602 30.81 -19.73 8.40
C LEU A 602 31.37 -18.30 8.38
N ASP A 603 32.69 -18.19 8.33
CA ASP A 603 33.37 -16.92 8.10
C ASP A 603 33.69 -16.78 6.60
N VAL A 604 33.21 -15.70 5.98
CA VAL A 604 33.55 -15.30 4.62
C VAL A 604 34.45 -14.07 4.69
N THR A 605 35.65 -14.14 4.13
CA THR A 605 36.59 -13.03 4.10
C THR A 605 36.63 -12.39 2.72
N LEU A 606 36.45 -11.07 2.69
CA LEU A 606 36.37 -10.22 1.49
C LEU A 606 37.39 -9.08 1.58
N ALA A 607 37.82 -8.52 0.45
CA ALA A 607 38.45 -7.20 0.41
C ALA A 607 37.42 -6.08 0.67
N VAL A 608 37.82 -4.99 1.32
CA VAL A 608 36.95 -3.78 1.51
C VAL A 608 36.64 -3.10 0.17
N GLY A 609 35.59 -2.27 0.12
CA GLY A 609 35.09 -1.65 -1.12
C GLY A 609 33.93 -2.41 -1.79
N THR A 610 33.38 -3.41 -1.09
CA THR A 610 32.21 -4.20 -1.52
C THR A 610 30.87 -3.47 -1.38
N GLY A 611 30.83 -2.44 -0.53
CA GLY A 611 29.59 -1.83 -0.04
C GLY A 611 29.03 -2.50 1.22
N ILE A 612 29.36 -3.77 1.49
CA ILE A 612 29.08 -4.44 2.79
C ILE A 612 29.85 -3.75 3.92
N ASP A 613 31.07 -3.32 3.65
CA ASP A 613 31.88 -2.52 4.56
C ASP A 613 31.18 -1.22 5.00
N ALA A 614 30.51 -0.53 4.08
CA ALA A 614 29.73 0.67 4.41
C ALA A 614 28.46 0.35 5.21
N LEU A 615 27.83 -0.81 4.97
CA LEU A 615 26.66 -1.26 5.73
C LEU A 615 26.97 -1.53 7.20
N PHE A 616 28.18 -1.97 7.51
CA PHE A 616 28.60 -2.37 8.86
C PHE A 616 29.59 -1.40 9.52
N SER A 617 29.96 -0.29 8.86
CA SER A 617 30.97 0.67 9.37
C SER A 617 30.48 1.50 10.55
N ALA A 618 29.16 1.70 10.69
CA ALA A 618 28.55 2.52 11.75
C ALA A 618 27.82 1.69 12.85
N GLY A 619 27.69 0.37 12.66
CA GLY A 619 26.94 -0.54 13.53
C GLY A 619 26.34 -1.73 12.74
N ALA A 620 25.57 -2.59 13.40
CA ALA A 620 24.78 -3.61 12.70
C ALA A 620 23.64 -2.93 11.92
N PRO A 621 23.37 -3.33 10.66
CA PRO A 621 22.31 -2.75 9.84
C PRO A 621 20.93 -3.06 10.43
N SER A 622 19.94 -2.21 10.14
CA SER A 622 18.56 -2.36 10.61
C SER A 622 17.81 -3.55 9.97
N GLY A 623 18.29 -4.03 8.82
CA GLY A 623 17.73 -5.18 8.09
C GLY A 623 18.55 -6.46 8.29
N VAL A 624 17.88 -7.60 8.20
CA VAL A 624 18.55 -8.91 8.21
C VAL A 624 19.24 -9.15 6.85
N LEU A 625 20.54 -9.41 6.88
CA LEU A 625 21.31 -9.82 5.70
C LEU A 625 21.52 -11.35 5.73
N ASN A 626 21.06 -12.04 4.69
CA ASN A 626 21.27 -13.46 4.44
C ASN A 626 22.45 -13.65 3.49
N LEU A 627 23.21 -14.73 3.66
CA LEU A 627 24.29 -15.17 2.78
C LEU A 627 23.92 -16.53 2.18
N ILE A 628 24.02 -16.64 0.86
CA ILE A 628 23.90 -17.88 0.11
C ILE A 628 25.19 -18.09 -0.69
N ILE A 629 25.78 -19.27 -0.60
CA ILE A 629 26.94 -19.67 -1.37
C ILE A 629 26.54 -20.79 -2.32
N TYR A 630 26.76 -20.57 -3.61
CA TYR A 630 26.62 -21.58 -4.64
C TYR A 630 28.01 -22.05 -5.07
N LYS A 631 28.14 -23.32 -5.42
CA LYS A 631 29.39 -23.87 -5.96
C LYS A 631 29.15 -24.57 -7.27
N GLY A 632 30.00 -24.27 -8.25
CA GLY A 632 29.94 -24.87 -9.58
C GLY A 632 31.28 -24.81 -10.27
N HIS A 633 31.30 -25.11 -11.57
CA HIS A 633 32.49 -25.02 -12.39
C HIS A 633 32.30 -23.99 -13.49
N HIS A 634 33.35 -23.22 -13.78
CA HIS A 634 33.34 -22.22 -14.83
C HIS A 634 33.06 -22.87 -16.21
N GLY A 635 32.13 -22.30 -16.97
CA GLY A 635 31.75 -22.79 -18.31
C GLY A 635 30.58 -23.79 -18.33
N LEU A 636 29.99 -24.12 -17.18
CA LEU A 636 28.71 -24.84 -17.10
C LEU A 636 27.52 -23.87 -17.19
N GLY A 637 26.33 -24.39 -17.49
CA GLY A 637 25.09 -23.61 -17.57
C GLY A 637 24.77 -22.86 -16.28
N SER A 638 23.94 -21.81 -16.38
CA SER A 638 23.59 -20.91 -15.27
C SER A 638 22.50 -21.43 -14.33
N ASP A 639 22.13 -22.71 -14.45
CA ASP A 639 21.00 -23.36 -13.78
C ASP A 639 21.38 -23.96 -12.41
N ALA A 640 20.37 -24.15 -11.56
CA ALA A 640 20.53 -24.66 -10.18
C ALA A 640 21.20 -26.04 -10.10
N LYS A 641 21.16 -26.84 -11.17
CA LYS A 641 21.83 -28.14 -11.23
C LYS A 641 23.35 -28.01 -11.32
N ASN A 642 23.85 -27.02 -12.05
CA ASN A 642 25.28 -26.77 -12.25
C ASN A 642 25.88 -25.89 -11.15
N TRP A 643 25.04 -25.17 -10.42
CA TRP A 643 25.41 -24.29 -9.30
C TRP A 643 24.51 -24.54 -8.07
N PRO A 644 24.56 -25.74 -7.46
CA PRO A 644 23.79 -26.02 -6.25
C PRO A 644 24.18 -25.09 -5.10
N VAL A 645 23.22 -24.85 -4.20
CA VAL A 645 23.48 -24.19 -2.93
C VAL A 645 24.38 -25.10 -2.10
N GLU A 646 25.59 -24.62 -1.81
CA GLU A 646 26.54 -25.31 -0.93
C GLU A 646 26.32 -24.88 0.53
N TRP A 647 25.94 -23.63 0.76
CA TRP A 647 25.68 -23.10 2.09
C TRP A 647 24.65 -21.96 2.08
N SER A 648 23.82 -21.86 3.12
CA SER A 648 22.86 -20.75 3.29
C SER A 648 22.67 -20.42 4.77
N GLY A 649 22.61 -19.13 5.08
CA GLY A 649 22.51 -18.66 6.47
C GLY A 649 22.33 -17.15 6.61
N GLN A 650 22.29 -16.69 7.85
CA GLN A 650 22.14 -15.28 8.22
C GLN A 650 23.49 -14.69 8.62
N VAL A 651 23.81 -13.47 8.16
CA VAL A 651 24.98 -12.71 8.61
C VAL A 651 24.77 -12.28 10.05
N ALA A 652 25.64 -12.73 10.95
CA ALA A 652 25.64 -12.42 12.37
C ALA A 652 26.48 -11.16 12.70
N GLY A 653 27.45 -10.81 11.86
CA GLY A 653 28.25 -9.60 12.01
C GLY A 653 29.40 -9.51 11.01
N VAL A 654 30.06 -8.37 10.99
CA VAL A 654 31.26 -8.11 10.16
C VAL A 654 32.37 -7.58 11.06
N SER A 655 33.59 -8.08 10.86
CA SER A 655 34.80 -7.60 11.54
C SER A 655 35.79 -7.05 10.51
N PHE A 656 36.35 -5.88 10.80
CA PHE A 656 37.38 -5.25 9.97
C PHE A 656 38.77 -5.62 10.48
N LYS A 657 39.65 -6.10 9.60
CA LYS A 657 41.05 -6.40 9.92
C LYS A 657 41.97 -5.35 9.30
N ASN A 658 43.12 -5.10 9.94
CA ASN A 658 44.09 -4.04 9.61
C ASN A 658 44.72 -4.09 8.20
N ASN A 659 44.32 -5.03 7.34
CA ASN A 659 44.94 -5.31 6.04
C ASN A 659 43.96 -5.09 4.86
N ASN A 660 43.02 -4.13 4.92
CA ASN A 660 41.98 -3.93 3.89
C ASN A 660 41.11 -5.19 3.64
N ARG A 661 40.85 -5.96 4.70
CA ARG A 661 39.99 -7.15 4.65
C ARG A 661 38.85 -7.01 5.65
N LEU A 662 37.68 -7.47 5.27
CA LEU A 662 36.54 -7.66 6.15
C LEU A 662 36.20 -9.14 6.24
N THR A 663 35.87 -9.62 7.43
CA THR A 663 35.37 -10.98 7.66
C THR A 663 33.90 -10.90 8.08
N VAL A 664 33.02 -11.44 7.24
CA VAL A 664 31.59 -11.62 7.50
C VAL A 664 31.38 -12.95 8.20
N SER A 665 30.92 -12.92 9.45
CA SER A 665 30.54 -14.11 10.20
C SER A 665 29.06 -14.38 9.99
N ALA A 666 28.73 -15.57 9.49
CA ALA A 666 27.37 -15.99 9.19
C ALA A 666 27.01 -17.30 9.91
N GLN A 667 25.72 -17.53 10.16
CA GLN A 667 25.20 -18.69 10.87
C GLN A 667 24.19 -19.43 10.00
N SER A 668 24.25 -20.76 9.97
CA SER A 668 23.29 -21.59 9.23
C SER A 668 21.83 -21.32 9.66
N ILE A 669 20.89 -21.46 8.72
CA ILE A 669 19.43 -21.40 8.99
C ILE A 669 19.04 -22.40 10.10
N ALA A 670 19.71 -23.56 10.16
CA ALA A 670 19.44 -24.56 11.19
C ALA A 670 19.80 -24.08 12.61
N THR A 671 20.81 -23.22 12.74
CA THR A 671 21.21 -22.57 14.00
C THR A 671 20.25 -21.42 14.38
N SER A 672 19.53 -20.82 13.41
CA SER A 672 18.47 -19.84 13.71
C SER A 672 17.23 -20.52 14.31
N MET A 673 16.95 -21.77 13.94
CA MET A 673 15.89 -22.60 14.53
C MET A 673 16.24 -23.09 15.94
N SER A 674 17.54 -23.20 16.27
CA SER A 674 18.04 -23.54 17.60
C SER A 674 18.25 -22.31 18.49
N ARG A 675 17.61 -21.17 18.19
CA ARG A 675 17.47 -20.08 19.19
C ARG A 675 17.02 -20.77 20.49
N PRO A 676 17.81 -20.70 21.57
CA PRO A 676 17.41 -21.34 22.82
C PRO A 676 16.01 -20.84 23.16
N GLY A 677 15.04 -21.77 23.15
CA GLY A 677 13.72 -21.49 23.68
C GLY A 677 13.84 -21.00 25.12
N LEU A 678 12.92 -20.15 25.56
CA LEU A 678 12.83 -19.62 26.93
C LEU A 678 14.20 -19.38 27.60
N ARG A 679 14.99 -18.43 27.10
CA ARG A 679 16.19 -17.90 27.81
C ARG A 679 15.87 -17.15 29.12
N ARG A 680 14.61 -17.12 29.53
CA ARG A 680 14.18 -16.42 30.75
C ARG A 680 14.34 -17.39 31.92
N ASN A 681 15.57 -17.48 32.42
CA ASN A 681 15.79 -18.04 33.74
C ASN A 681 15.04 -17.20 34.77
N TYR A 682 14.64 -17.82 35.88
CA TYR A 682 14.24 -17.03 37.04
C TYR A 682 15.43 -16.21 37.51
N GLN A 683 15.30 -14.90 37.51
CA GLN A 683 16.38 -13.99 37.86
C GLN A 683 15.82 -12.75 38.56
N LEU A 684 16.59 -12.16 39.47
CA LEU A 684 16.16 -10.99 40.23
C LEU A 684 15.89 -9.76 39.34
N HIS A 685 16.68 -9.61 38.26
CA HIS A 685 16.63 -8.46 37.37
C HIS A 685 15.70 -8.71 36.15
N CYS A 686 15.07 -7.67 35.63
CA CYS A 686 14.22 -7.76 34.44
C CYS A 686 15.02 -8.21 33.19
N PRO A 687 14.63 -9.30 32.51
CA PRO A 687 15.30 -9.81 31.31
C PRO A 687 14.87 -9.11 30.00
N HIS A 688 13.83 -8.28 30.02
CA HIS A 688 13.26 -7.72 28.79
C HIS A 688 14.22 -6.73 28.13
N ALA A 689 14.20 -6.58 26.80
CA ALA A 689 14.85 -5.43 26.17
C ALA A 689 14.13 -4.14 26.61
N LEU A 690 14.86 -3.13 27.08
CA LEU A 690 14.25 -1.85 27.47
C LEU A 690 13.60 -1.24 26.23
N TYR A 691 12.35 -0.79 26.33
CA TYR A 691 11.51 -0.30 25.24
C TYR A 691 11.08 -1.33 24.18
N GLY A 692 11.44 -2.61 24.34
CA GLY A 692 10.98 -3.68 23.44
C GLY A 692 9.57 -4.19 23.79
N GLU A 693 9.01 -5.04 22.92
CA GLU A 693 7.63 -5.55 22.96
C GLU A 693 7.20 -6.18 24.30
N SER A 694 8.12 -6.83 25.01
CA SER A 694 7.85 -7.41 26.34
C SER A 694 7.97 -6.40 27.48
N CYS A 695 8.83 -5.39 27.32
CA CYS A 695 9.01 -4.37 28.35
C CYS A 695 7.87 -3.37 28.29
N ARG A 696 7.52 -2.85 27.10
CA ARG A 696 6.46 -1.83 26.91
C ARG A 696 6.68 -0.52 27.70
N ALA A 697 7.88 -0.32 28.26
CA ALA A 697 8.24 0.99 28.82
C ALA A 697 8.17 2.01 27.68
N SER A 698 7.60 3.18 27.98
CA SER A 698 7.43 4.24 27.00
C SER A 698 8.78 4.92 26.73
N LEU A 699 9.39 4.65 25.57
CA LEU A 699 10.60 5.35 25.13
C LEU A 699 10.34 6.86 25.05
N ARG A 700 9.14 7.22 24.59
CA ARG A 700 8.53 8.55 24.65
C ARG A 700 8.72 9.23 26.00
N ASN A 701 8.13 8.69 27.06
CA ASN A 701 8.11 9.32 28.39
C ASN A 701 9.50 9.36 29.03
N ALA A 702 10.39 8.48 28.57
CA ALA A 702 11.73 8.35 29.09
C ALA A 702 12.77 9.13 28.27
N SER A 703 12.36 9.88 27.24
CA SER A 703 13.24 10.67 26.36
C SER A 703 13.09 12.17 26.59
N ALA A 704 14.16 12.92 26.35
CA ALA A 704 14.17 14.38 26.36
C ALA A 704 15.03 14.92 25.21
N LEU A 705 14.63 16.04 24.62
CA LEU A 705 15.45 16.76 23.64
C LEU A 705 16.47 17.62 24.39
N VAL A 706 17.73 17.59 23.96
CA VAL A 706 18.83 18.37 24.55
C VAL A 706 19.70 18.97 23.47
N THR A 707 20.13 20.21 23.66
CA THR A 707 21.06 20.89 22.75
C THR A 707 22.49 20.51 23.10
N ILE A 708 23.36 20.40 22.08
CA ILE A 708 24.77 20.05 22.27
C ILE A 708 25.69 21.27 22.11
N SER A 709 26.76 21.31 22.89
CA SER A 709 27.84 22.30 22.81
C SER A 709 29.01 21.83 21.94
N GLY A 710 28.96 20.58 21.47
CA GLY A 710 29.91 20.00 20.53
C GLY A 710 29.90 18.48 20.58
N ALA A 711 30.47 17.85 19.56
CA ALA A 711 30.62 16.41 19.48
C ALA A 711 32.04 16.03 19.05
N THR A 712 32.50 14.87 19.51
CA THR A 712 33.69 14.17 19.01
C THR A 712 33.27 12.79 18.52
N SER A 713 34.18 12.00 17.98
CA SER A 713 33.88 10.63 17.55
C SER A 713 33.37 9.71 18.69
N THR A 714 33.70 10.01 19.95
CA THR A 714 33.42 9.11 21.09
C THR A 714 32.48 9.69 22.15
N TYR A 715 32.24 11.00 22.16
CA TYR A 715 31.29 11.63 23.08
C TYR A 715 30.59 12.86 22.49
N VAL A 716 29.39 13.13 23.00
CA VAL A 716 28.63 14.36 22.76
C VAL A 716 28.62 15.21 24.04
N ALA A 717 28.94 16.50 23.95
CA ALA A 717 28.85 17.43 25.08
C ALA A 717 27.50 18.14 25.05
N LEU A 718 26.71 18.01 26.12
CA LEU A 718 25.43 18.74 26.23
C LEU A 718 25.69 20.18 26.65
N SER A 719 24.85 21.11 26.15
CA SER A 719 24.91 22.54 26.51
C SER A 719 24.44 22.79 27.95
N SER A 720 23.65 21.90 28.53
CA SER A 720 23.14 21.97 29.90
C SER A 720 23.06 20.58 30.53
N ALA A 721 22.82 20.53 31.85
CA ALA A 721 22.62 19.25 32.53
C ALA A 721 21.32 18.57 32.03
N PRO A 722 21.30 17.24 31.87
CA PRO A 722 20.10 16.55 31.42
C PRO A 722 18.99 16.64 32.49
N PRO A 723 17.70 16.51 32.09
CA PRO A 723 16.56 16.72 33.00
C PRO A 723 16.49 15.77 34.20
N VAL A 724 17.07 14.57 34.06
CA VAL A 724 17.12 13.56 35.12
C VAL A 724 18.57 13.39 35.61
N ALA A 725 18.73 12.86 36.83
CA ALA A 725 20.06 12.56 37.37
C ALA A 725 20.90 11.73 36.39
N ARG A 726 22.11 12.21 36.08
CA ARG A 726 23.03 11.67 35.05
C ARG A 726 23.19 10.14 35.06
N GLY A 727 23.25 9.53 36.26
CA GLY A 727 23.39 8.09 36.42
C GLY A 727 22.22 7.27 35.87
N LYS A 728 21.05 7.88 35.66
CA LYS A 728 19.85 7.23 35.12
C LYS A 728 19.87 7.05 33.61
N TYR A 729 20.83 7.64 32.90
CA TYR A 729 20.95 7.50 31.44
C TYR A 729 21.88 6.36 31.01
N ALA A 730 22.60 5.72 31.94
CA ALA A 730 23.47 4.59 31.61
C ALA A 730 22.63 3.40 31.09
N GLY A 731 22.99 2.91 29.89
CA GLY A 731 22.21 1.90 29.17
C GLY A 731 20.99 2.44 28.43
N GLY A 732 20.79 3.77 28.44
CA GLY A 732 19.79 4.48 27.62
C GLY A 732 20.28 4.73 26.20
N LEU A 733 19.60 5.62 25.46
CA LEU A 733 19.84 5.84 24.03
C LEU A 733 20.08 7.32 23.73
N LEU A 734 20.97 7.61 22.78
CA LEU A 734 21.21 8.92 22.19
C LEU A 734 20.82 8.87 20.70
N PHE A 735 20.03 9.84 20.24
CA PHE A 735 19.53 9.91 18.87
C PHE A 735 19.86 11.25 18.23
N TRP A 736 20.17 11.24 16.94
CA TRP A 736 20.23 12.45 16.11
C TRP A 736 19.99 12.10 14.64
N THR A 737 19.79 13.11 13.80
CA THR A 737 19.69 12.96 12.34
C THR A 737 20.92 13.61 11.71
N ASP A 738 21.61 12.90 10.82
CA ASP A 738 22.76 13.46 10.10
C ASP A 738 22.33 14.31 8.88
N ALA A 739 23.30 14.96 8.23
CA ALA A 739 23.07 15.86 7.09
C ALA A 739 22.43 15.18 5.88
N ASN A 740 22.44 13.84 5.80
CA ASN A 740 21.79 13.07 4.74
C ASN A 740 20.36 12.66 5.10
N GLY A 741 19.83 13.17 6.22
CA GLY A 741 18.51 12.81 6.73
C GLY A 741 18.46 11.42 7.37
N THR A 742 19.61 10.78 7.63
CA THR A 742 19.65 9.43 8.21
C THR A 742 19.66 9.51 9.73
N ARG A 743 18.74 8.79 10.39
CA ARG A 743 18.65 8.76 11.85
C ARG A 743 19.71 7.83 12.44
N GLN A 744 20.51 8.38 13.34
CA GLN A 744 21.58 7.71 14.07
C GLN A 744 21.13 7.40 15.51
N VAL A 745 21.51 6.21 16.01
CA VAL A 745 21.21 5.75 17.38
C VAL A 745 22.45 5.19 18.04
N ARG A 746 22.73 5.60 19.29
CA ARG A 746 23.84 5.05 20.07
C ARG A 746 23.42 4.75 21.51
N THR A 747 23.95 3.69 22.09
CA THR A 747 23.74 3.39 23.52
C THR A 747 24.59 4.31 24.37
N ILE A 748 24.02 4.90 25.41
CA ILE A 748 24.73 5.74 26.37
C ILE A 748 25.45 4.86 27.38
N LEU A 749 26.76 5.03 27.48
CA LEU A 749 27.59 4.33 28.46
C LEU A 749 27.60 5.08 29.80
N SER A 750 27.76 6.40 29.75
CA SER A 750 27.78 7.27 30.94
C SER A 750 27.60 8.73 30.56
N ILE A 751 27.24 9.55 31.55
CA ILE A 751 27.27 11.02 31.43
C ILE A 751 28.16 11.58 32.54
N SER A 752 29.22 12.29 32.16
CA SER A 752 30.18 12.89 33.12
C SER A 752 29.57 14.06 33.89
N ALA A 753 30.23 14.49 34.97
CA ALA A 753 29.86 15.71 35.70
C ALA A 753 29.89 16.98 34.83
N THR A 754 30.68 16.97 33.75
CA THR A 754 30.78 18.03 32.73
C THR A 754 29.82 17.84 31.55
N ASN A 755 28.77 17.03 31.71
CA ASN A 755 27.73 16.74 30.71
C ASN A 755 28.25 16.12 29.40
N ARG A 756 29.35 15.35 29.45
CA ARG A 756 29.80 14.55 28.31
C ARG A 756 29.08 13.21 28.31
N VAL A 757 28.28 12.97 27.27
CA VAL A 757 27.59 11.71 27.00
C VAL A 757 28.55 10.81 26.23
N ASN A 758 29.11 9.82 26.92
CA ASN A 758 29.92 8.78 26.29
C ASN A 758 28.98 7.73 25.70
N VAL A 759 29.19 7.36 24.45
CA VAL A 759 28.30 6.44 23.73
C VAL A 759 29.06 5.24 23.17
N ARG A 760 28.33 4.17 22.89
CA ARG A 760 28.84 3.01 22.18
C ARG A 760 28.71 3.23 20.67
N GLY A 761 29.86 3.35 19.98
CA GLY A 761 29.95 3.58 18.53
C GLY A 761 30.45 4.97 18.17
N ILE A 762 30.67 5.23 16.88
CA ILE A 762 31.19 6.51 16.38
C ILE A 762 30.03 7.51 16.20
N ILE A 763 30.25 8.75 16.60
CA ILE A 763 29.36 9.88 16.33
C ILE A 763 29.82 10.61 15.06
N SER A 764 28.89 10.95 14.18
CA SER A 764 29.14 11.64 12.92
C SER A 764 28.01 12.61 12.60
N GLY A 765 28.33 13.72 11.93
CA GLY A 765 27.31 14.66 11.43
C GLY A 765 26.62 15.49 12.52
N LEU A 766 27.29 15.74 13.65
CA LEU A 766 26.83 16.63 14.73
C LEU A 766 27.76 17.82 14.90
N SER A 767 27.18 19.00 15.02
CA SER A 767 27.82 20.29 15.23
C SER A 767 27.29 20.96 16.50
N SER A 768 28.06 21.91 17.04
CA SER A 768 27.59 22.71 18.18
C SER A 768 26.29 23.45 17.81
N GLY A 769 25.28 23.37 18.66
CA GLY A 769 23.96 23.95 18.44
C GLY A 769 22.90 22.95 17.96
N ASP A 770 23.30 21.75 17.53
CA ASP A 770 22.35 20.71 17.11
C ASP A 770 21.54 20.17 18.30
N GLU A 771 20.32 19.74 18.03
CA GLU A 771 19.45 19.08 18.99
C GLU A 771 19.56 17.55 18.85
N VAL A 772 19.74 16.89 19.99
CA VAL A 772 19.80 15.42 20.07
C VAL A 772 18.80 14.95 21.11
N THR A 773 18.21 13.77 20.89
CA THR A 773 17.30 13.17 21.87
C THR A 773 18.07 12.21 22.76
N ILE A 774 17.85 12.30 24.06
CA ILE A 774 18.46 11.44 25.07
C ILE A 774 17.37 10.68 25.83
N ALA A 775 17.47 9.35 25.87
CA ALA A 775 16.56 8.45 26.58
C ALA A 775 17.21 7.83 27.82
N LEU A 776 16.42 7.69 28.89
CA LEU A 776 16.83 7.06 30.14
C LEU A 776 17.23 5.59 29.94
N GLY A 777 18.13 5.13 30.79
CA GLY A 777 18.47 3.72 30.93
C GLY A 777 17.57 3.03 31.95
N CYS A 778 17.88 1.77 32.25
CA CYS A 778 17.18 1.00 33.29
C CYS A 778 18.17 0.07 33.97
N ASN A 779 18.24 0.14 35.30
CA ASN A 779 19.06 -0.77 36.12
C ASN A 779 18.49 -2.20 36.21
N ARG A 780 17.37 -2.47 35.52
CA ARG A 780 16.65 -3.75 35.49
C ARG A 780 16.07 -4.19 36.84
N LYS A 781 15.89 -3.28 37.81
CA LYS A 781 15.26 -3.56 39.11
C LYS A 781 13.86 -2.93 39.17
N MET A 782 13.06 -3.38 40.14
CA MET A 782 11.69 -2.87 40.33
C MET A 782 11.64 -1.35 40.55
N ASN A 783 12.67 -0.76 41.17
CA ASN A 783 12.67 0.67 41.45
C ASN A 783 12.72 1.51 40.16
N ASP A 784 13.63 1.25 39.22
CA ASP A 784 13.63 1.98 37.95
C ASP A 784 12.39 1.59 37.12
N CYS A 785 11.94 0.33 37.17
CA CYS A 785 10.74 -0.09 36.47
C CYS A 785 9.49 0.69 36.94
N ARG A 786 9.32 0.86 38.26
CA ARG A 786 8.18 1.57 38.88
C ARG A 786 8.35 3.08 38.85
N ASP A 787 9.48 3.58 39.32
CA ASP A 787 9.68 4.98 39.67
C ASP A 787 10.29 5.80 38.51
N LEU A 788 11.11 5.17 37.66
CA LEU A 788 11.74 5.85 36.52
C LEU A 788 10.93 5.69 35.23
N HIS A 789 10.31 4.53 35.02
CA HIS A 789 9.58 4.20 33.78
C HIS A 789 8.06 4.02 33.96
N GLY A 790 7.52 4.04 35.18
CA GLY A 790 6.08 3.89 35.43
C GLY A 790 5.49 2.54 34.97
N ASN A 791 6.31 1.51 34.87
CA ASN A 791 6.06 0.30 34.08
C ASN A 791 6.20 -1.01 34.90
N ILE A 792 5.84 -0.96 36.18
CA ILE A 792 6.04 -2.10 37.10
C ILE A 792 5.23 -3.34 36.71
N LEU A 793 4.06 -3.17 36.09
CA LEU A 793 3.20 -4.29 35.67
C LEU A 793 3.84 -5.19 34.60
N ASN A 794 4.78 -4.65 33.82
CA ASN A 794 5.53 -5.39 32.81
C ASN A 794 6.92 -5.80 33.30
N PHE A 795 7.22 -5.72 34.61
CA PHE A 795 8.50 -6.15 35.16
C PHE A 795 8.67 -7.66 35.01
N GLY A 796 9.62 -8.09 34.17
CA GLY A 796 9.84 -9.51 33.87
C GLY A 796 10.76 -10.27 34.84
N GLY A 797 11.26 -9.63 35.89
CA GLY A 797 12.14 -10.28 36.89
C GLY A 797 11.38 -10.85 38.08
N GLN A 798 12.06 -11.65 38.91
CA GLN A 798 11.51 -12.28 40.11
C GLN A 798 12.28 -11.80 41.35
N PRO A 799 11.96 -10.62 41.89
CA PRO A 799 12.75 -9.97 42.93
C PRO A 799 12.63 -10.63 44.30
N PHE A 800 11.63 -11.49 44.47
CA PHE A 800 11.35 -12.23 45.69
C PHE A 800 11.73 -13.72 45.58
N ILE A 801 12.45 -14.12 44.54
CA ILE A 801 12.95 -15.50 44.45
C ILE A 801 13.92 -15.76 45.63
N PRO A 802 13.77 -16.87 46.38
CA PRO A 802 14.67 -17.21 47.48
C PRO A 802 16.11 -17.36 47.00
N LEU A 803 17.06 -16.75 47.71
CA LEU A 803 18.49 -16.83 47.40
C LEU A 803 19.14 -18.15 47.86
N GLN A 804 18.39 -18.96 48.62
CA GLN A 804 18.78 -20.29 49.07
C GLN A 804 17.80 -21.32 48.52
N SER A 805 18.33 -22.41 47.97
CA SER A 805 17.50 -23.52 47.51
C SER A 805 16.89 -24.23 48.72
N PRO A 806 15.58 -24.56 48.70
CA PRO A 806 14.95 -25.32 49.78
C PRO A 806 15.47 -26.77 49.89
N VAL A 807 16.34 -27.21 48.99
CA VAL A 807 16.89 -28.59 48.92
C VAL A 807 18.42 -28.68 48.78
N SER A 808 19.17 -27.56 48.72
CA SER A 808 20.66 -27.61 48.70
C SER A 808 21.31 -26.30 49.17
N SER A 809 22.55 -26.38 49.70
CA SER A 809 23.36 -25.23 50.15
C SER A 809 23.91 -24.35 49.02
N THR A 810 23.61 -24.68 47.76
CA THR A 810 23.99 -23.91 46.57
C THR A 810 22.75 -23.58 45.75
N SER A 811 22.52 -22.29 45.50
CA SER A 811 21.50 -21.84 44.55
C SER A 811 21.97 -22.17 43.14
N ILE A 812 21.16 -22.92 42.40
CA ILE A 812 21.30 -23.19 40.96
C ILE A 812 20.79 -22.02 40.09
N PHE A 813 20.30 -20.95 40.71
CA PHE A 813 19.74 -19.78 40.04
C PHE A 813 20.58 -18.54 40.38
N TYR A 814 21.54 -18.23 39.50
CA TYR A 814 22.14 -16.91 39.34
C TYR A 814 22.32 -16.59 37.87
#